data_AF-A0A3D4H2Q6-F1
#
_entry.id   AF-A0A3D4H2Q6-F1
#
_cell.length_a   1.000
_cell.length_b   1.000
_cell.length_c   1.000
_cell.angle_alpha   90.00
_cell.angle_beta   90.00
_cell.angle_gamma   90.00
#
_symmetry.space_group_name_H-M   'P 1'
#
loop_
_entity.id
_entity.type
_entity.pdbx_description
1 polymer ?
#
loop_
_entity_poly.entity_id
_entity_poly.type
_entity_poly.pdbx_seq_one_letter_code
_entity_poly.pdbx_strand_id
1 'polypeptide(L)'
;MEMDYFRSKRFLDTLLDWEIGKVPSGRLEDYLPRMRCLLNRLGNPEKSFTSIIVGGTNGKGTVSSLLAAFLRTSGKRVGLYTSPHLHTIRERIQIDGDVVDKDRWARGVTELYERSRQFESEGLGAISKFEALTGLAAHLFSEDDVEFGIFEVGLGGRYDATNAWDSSLAVLTRIQLDHTAVLGNTLTEIASEKLPIARPGFPLLTISGQEEEVDRYLREASRDTGVELEFVSETEFRSRNLDLPDKDGTRPAAYFENGRLALAAALLLVGRDLSDRGISETAQAYFWPGRFEVAKKSPWTVLDGAHNPSGAVALVEDLRQRAGAWTFLVGVNSGHDARGILRALQPLAQKVILTQSVHPKAMTVDALKECLPGGMIARSEPEILVAMEQVDPNENLCVMGSLHLVAQAREALSLPLERDGFSEDVLQESLICLEIACDNLGVACERVSDNGNVLRLHQEGRPVYFMRNKHPFNDYVSGRLAEDKAYQNEFFSESGLRLPLTLEIFNPLADARFERYKTHASIPDVLADVEERMTYPVVVKRNHASLSQGVFLEGSREGLDGRLRDLFENSGYFDNILLVQAFVSGSEYRIVASGDELLLAYEKVSDPVDGKGDLNPLHQADGQAIRVEDEKLLCKMKTVVEGVASVLDLGFYAIDVILADSGFYILEVNPNPICYFYNSHNGRDDFVLIYEGLLRKFFQDARQGEVRLKFGNKQ
;
A
#
# COMPACT_ATOMS: atom_id res chain seq x y z
N MET A 1 22.66 8.22 -6.40
CA MET A 1 22.41 8.01 -4.95
C MET A 1 21.35 6.92 -4.90
N GLU A 2 21.61 5.82 -4.20
CA GLU A 2 20.64 4.70 -4.12
C GLU A 2 19.34 5.18 -3.47
N MET A 3 18.20 4.94 -4.12
CA MET A 3 16.90 5.28 -3.57
C MET A 3 16.50 4.24 -2.52
N ASP A 4 15.83 4.67 -1.46
CA ASP A 4 15.02 3.77 -0.65
C ASP A 4 13.68 3.46 -1.35
N TYR A 5 12.91 2.51 -0.82
CA TYR A 5 11.64 2.09 -1.40
C TYR A 5 10.64 3.23 -1.59
N PHE A 6 10.52 4.16 -0.65
CA PHE A 6 9.54 5.24 -0.79
C PHE A 6 10.00 6.33 -1.74
N ARG A 7 11.29 6.67 -1.77
CA ARG A 7 11.85 7.54 -2.80
C ARG A 7 11.62 6.93 -4.18
N SER A 8 11.82 5.61 -4.30
CA SER A 8 11.54 4.88 -5.53
C SER A 8 10.06 4.92 -5.93
N LYS A 9 9.15 4.74 -4.96
CA LYS A 9 7.70 4.83 -5.17
C LYS A 9 7.28 6.25 -5.56
N ARG A 10 7.76 7.27 -4.83
CA ARG A 10 7.51 8.68 -5.14
C ARG A 10 7.99 9.03 -6.54
N PHE A 11 9.18 8.58 -6.93
CA PHE A 11 9.66 8.73 -8.31
C PHE A 11 8.68 8.13 -9.31
N LEU A 12 8.24 6.88 -9.13
CA LEU A 12 7.24 6.25 -10.00
C LEU A 12 5.90 7.00 -10.01
N ASP A 13 5.49 7.61 -8.89
CA ASP A 13 4.28 8.43 -8.78
C ASP A 13 4.39 9.80 -9.46
N THR A 14 5.61 10.29 -9.73
CA THR A 14 5.83 11.49 -10.55
C THR A 14 5.65 11.25 -12.04
N LEU A 15 5.76 9.99 -12.49
CA LEU A 15 5.66 9.63 -13.90
C LEU A 15 4.23 9.74 -14.44
N LEU A 16 4.12 9.89 -15.76
CA LEU A 16 2.83 9.95 -16.45
C LEU A 16 2.16 8.57 -16.37
N ASP A 17 0.89 8.55 -16.01
CA ASP A 17 0.17 7.33 -15.68
C ASP A 17 -1.28 7.37 -16.21
N TRP A 18 -1.54 6.50 -17.19
CA TRP A 18 -2.86 6.31 -17.78
C TRP A 18 -3.89 5.88 -16.75
N GLU A 19 -3.52 5.11 -15.73
CA GLU A 19 -4.47 4.53 -14.78
C GLU A 19 -5.13 5.62 -13.94
N ILE A 20 -4.38 6.65 -13.52
CA ILE A 20 -4.90 7.80 -12.75
C ILE A 20 -5.30 9.00 -13.62
N GLY A 21 -5.19 8.89 -14.94
CA GLY A 21 -5.62 9.95 -15.89
C GLY A 21 -4.55 11.01 -16.20
N LYS A 22 -3.30 10.80 -15.78
CA LYS A 22 -2.14 11.62 -16.19
C LYS A 22 -1.56 11.08 -17.50
N VAL A 23 -2.27 11.31 -18.60
CA VAL A 23 -1.93 10.72 -19.90
C VAL A 23 -0.61 11.28 -20.45
N PRO A 24 0.34 10.44 -20.90
CA PRO A 24 1.56 10.93 -21.56
C PRO A 24 1.25 11.71 -22.84
N SER A 25 1.88 12.88 -22.99
CA SER A 25 1.77 13.67 -24.22
C SER A 25 2.67 13.08 -25.31
N GLY A 26 2.18 13.00 -26.54
CA GLY A 26 2.93 12.45 -27.68
C GLY A 26 2.10 11.52 -28.55
N ARG A 27 2.74 10.91 -29.56
CA ARG A 27 2.11 9.92 -30.44
C ARG A 27 2.25 8.52 -29.84
N LEU A 28 1.24 7.67 -30.01
CA LEU A 28 1.27 6.28 -29.49
C LEU A 28 2.42 5.47 -30.11
N GLU A 29 2.76 5.79 -31.36
CA GLU A 29 3.87 5.17 -32.10
C GLU A 29 5.24 5.40 -31.44
N ASP A 30 5.36 6.41 -30.58
CA ASP A 30 6.60 6.74 -29.88
C ASP A 30 6.82 5.87 -28.62
N TYR A 31 5.84 5.08 -28.19
CA TYR A 31 5.93 4.26 -26.96
C TYR A 31 6.93 3.11 -27.13
N LEU A 32 6.76 2.28 -28.17
CA LEU A 32 7.65 1.12 -28.37
C LEU A 32 9.11 1.51 -28.64
N PRO A 33 9.43 2.53 -29.46
CA PRO A 33 10.81 3.00 -29.60
C PRO A 33 11.43 3.47 -28.29
N ARG A 34 10.69 4.21 -27.46
CA ARG A 34 11.13 4.67 -26.13
C ARG A 34 11.41 3.49 -25.21
N MET A 35 10.48 2.52 -25.16
CA MET A 35 10.63 1.30 -24.38
C MET A 35 11.82 0.45 -24.83
N ARG A 36 12.04 0.30 -26.15
CA ARG A 36 13.23 -0.40 -26.70
C ARG A 36 14.53 0.31 -26.32
N CYS A 37 14.55 1.65 -26.32
CA CYS A 37 15.71 2.41 -25.86
C CYS A 37 16.00 2.15 -24.38
N LEU A 38 14.95 2.12 -23.54
CA LEU A 38 15.07 1.80 -22.13
C LEU A 38 15.65 0.41 -21.90
N LEU A 39 15.10 -0.62 -22.56
CA LEU A 39 15.61 -1.99 -22.48
C LEU A 39 17.07 -2.08 -22.92
N ASN A 40 17.43 -1.40 -24.01
CA ASN A 40 18.81 -1.38 -24.48
C ASN A 40 19.78 -0.81 -23.44
N ARG A 41 19.40 0.26 -22.75
CA ARG A 41 20.19 0.88 -21.66
C ARG A 41 20.27 0.04 -20.40
N LEU A 42 19.25 -0.78 -20.15
CA LEU A 42 19.22 -1.78 -19.07
C LEU A 42 19.99 -3.06 -19.44
N GLY A 43 20.64 -3.11 -20.62
CA GLY A 43 21.44 -4.25 -21.05
C GLY A 43 20.68 -5.32 -21.83
N ASN A 44 19.46 -5.02 -22.30
CA ASN A 44 18.53 -5.95 -22.96
C ASN A 44 18.13 -7.15 -22.05
N PRO A 45 17.61 -6.86 -20.83
CA PRO A 45 17.29 -7.90 -19.84
C PRO A 45 16.25 -8.89 -20.34
N GLU A 46 15.37 -8.47 -21.25
CA GLU A 46 14.30 -9.29 -21.85
C GLU A 46 14.82 -10.49 -22.65
N LYS A 47 16.10 -10.52 -23.00
CA LYS A 47 16.74 -11.62 -23.73
C LYS A 47 17.24 -12.75 -22.83
N SER A 48 17.21 -12.57 -21.52
CA SER A 48 17.76 -13.54 -20.56
C SER A 48 16.79 -14.66 -20.19
N PHE A 49 15.51 -14.53 -20.55
CA PHE A 49 14.43 -15.46 -20.21
C PHE A 49 13.50 -15.73 -21.39
N THR A 50 12.73 -16.82 -21.31
CA THR A 50 11.66 -17.11 -22.27
C THR A 50 10.48 -16.18 -21.97
N SER A 51 10.14 -15.28 -22.89
CA SER A 51 9.07 -14.30 -22.67
C SER A 51 7.72 -14.82 -23.14
N ILE A 52 6.70 -14.68 -22.28
CA ILE A 52 5.29 -14.91 -22.61
C ILE A 52 4.51 -13.61 -22.45
N ILE A 53 3.68 -13.26 -23.44
CA ILE A 53 2.79 -12.09 -23.36
C ILE A 53 1.34 -12.56 -23.34
N VAL A 54 0.57 -12.08 -22.37
CA VAL A 54 -0.85 -12.42 -22.19
C VAL A 54 -1.71 -11.19 -22.41
N GLY A 55 -2.46 -11.17 -23.51
CA GLY A 55 -3.42 -10.13 -23.87
C GLY A 55 -4.87 -10.62 -23.83
N GLY A 56 -5.81 -9.70 -24.07
CA GLY A 56 -7.25 -9.98 -24.06
C GLY A 56 -8.07 -8.86 -23.40
N THR A 57 -9.38 -9.05 -23.27
CA THR A 57 -10.24 -8.11 -22.55
C THR A 57 -10.41 -8.57 -21.10
N ASN A 58 -10.97 -9.77 -20.90
CA ASN A 58 -11.21 -10.35 -19.58
C ASN A 58 -10.37 -11.62 -19.37
N GLY A 59 -9.88 -11.83 -18.14
CA GLY A 59 -9.15 -13.05 -17.76
C GLY A 59 -7.62 -12.99 -17.86
N LYS A 60 -7.03 -11.90 -18.36
CA LYS A 60 -5.58 -11.73 -18.54
C LYS A 60 -4.77 -12.05 -17.26
N GLY A 61 -5.02 -11.34 -16.16
CA GLY A 61 -4.35 -11.62 -14.88
C GLY A 61 -4.60 -13.03 -14.34
N THR A 62 -5.78 -13.61 -14.53
CA THR A 62 -6.08 -15.00 -14.13
C THR A 62 -5.27 -16.01 -14.94
N VAL A 63 -5.17 -15.83 -16.26
CA VAL A 63 -4.35 -16.70 -17.13
C VAL A 63 -2.86 -16.54 -16.79
N SER A 64 -2.39 -15.31 -16.62
CA SER A 64 -0.98 -15.01 -16.32
C SER A 64 -0.54 -15.65 -15.00
N SER A 65 -1.35 -15.50 -13.94
CA SER A 65 -1.05 -16.06 -12.62
C SER A 65 -1.21 -17.57 -12.54
N LEU A 66 -2.21 -18.16 -13.21
CA LEU A 66 -2.32 -19.63 -13.33
C LEU A 66 -1.15 -20.23 -14.10
N LEU A 67 -0.76 -19.61 -15.22
CA LEU A 67 0.40 -20.03 -16.00
C LEU A 67 1.67 -19.99 -15.14
N ALA A 68 1.87 -18.91 -14.39
CA ALA A 68 2.99 -18.79 -13.48
C ALA A 68 2.99 -19.91 -12.42
N ALA A 69 1.84 -20.22 -11.84
CA ALA A 69 1.70 -21.27 -10.84
C ALA A 69 1.99 -22.67 -11.41
N PHE A 70 1.54 -22.96 -12.64
CA PHE A 70 1.83 -24.24 -13.31
C PHE A 70 3.31 -24.38 -13.65
N LEU A 71 3.96 -23.34 -14.20
CA LEU A 71 5.38 -23.37 -14.52
C LEU A 71 6.26 -23.51 -13.25
N ARG A 72 5.90 -22.84 -12.15
CA ARG A 72 6.58 -23.05 -10.87
C ARG A 72 6.44 -24.48 -10.37
N THR A 73 5.27 -25.08 -10.54
CA THR A 73 5.00 -26.46 -10.12
C THR A 73 5.80 -27.48 -10.93
N SER A 74 6.18 -27.17 -12.18
CA SER A 74 7.14 -27.96 -12.94
C SER A 74 8.62 -27.68 -12.59
N GLY A 75 8.87 -26.94 -11.50
CA GLY A 75 10.20 -26.66 -10.97
C GLY A 75 10.93 -25.53 -11.70
N LYS A 76 10.20 -24.67 -12.44
CA LYS A 76 10.78 -23.54 -13.16
C LYS A 76 10.81 -22.27 -12.33
N ARG A 77 11.83 -21.45 -12.55
CA ARG A 77 11.90 -20.09 -11.98
C ARG A 77 11.09 -19.12 -12.82
N VAL A 78 10.10 -18.45 -12.22
CA VAL A 78 9.09 -17.71 -12.98
C VAL A 78 8.93 -16.28 -12.47
N GLY A 79 9.01 -15.32 -13.39
CA GLY A 79 8.65 -13.93 -13.17
C GLY A 79 7.23 -13.66 -13.69
N LEU A 80 6.43 -12.94 -12.92
CA LEU A 80 5.06 -12.55 -13.28
C LEU A 80 4.91 -11.03 -13.18
N TYR A 81 4.55 -10.40 -14.29
CA TYR A 81 4.20 -8.99 -14.38
C TYR A 81 2.70 -8.82 -14.65
N THR A 82 1.96 -8.20 -13.74
CA THR A 82 0.49 -8.03 -13.83
C THR A 82 0.02 -6.60 -13.58
N SER A 83 -1.20 -6.27 -14.01
CA SER A 83 -1.83 -4.97 -13.75
C SER A 83 -3.36 -4.99 -13.69
N PRO A 84 -4.01 -4.07 -12.94
CA PRO A 84 -3.42 -3.23 -11.90
C PRO A 84 -3.15 -4.02 -10.60
N HIS A 85 -2.61 -3.35 -9.59
CA HIS A 85 -2.46 -3.90 -8.22
C HIS A 85 -3.70 -3.60 -7.38
N LEU A 86 -3.84 -4.29 -6.23
CA LEU A 86 -4.86 -4.01 -5.23
C LEU A 86 -4.36 -3.04 -4.15
N HIS A 87 -3.28 -3.38 -3.42
CA HIS A 87 -2.85 -2.60 -2.25
C HIS A 87 -1.44 -2.00 -2.39
N THR A 88 -0.47 -2.75 -2.92
CA THR A 88 0.88 -2.23 -3.20
C THR A 88 1.26 -2.38 -4.66
N ILE A 89 1.98 -1.39 -5.20
CA ILE A 89 2.53 -1.42 -6.55
C ILE A 89 3.48 -2.61 -6.77
N ARG A 90 4.08 -3.15 -5.70
CA ARG A 90 4.93 -4.34 -5.74
C ARG A 90 4.18 -5.61 -6.15
N GLU A 91 2.87 -5.68 -5.94
CA GLU A 91 2.04 -6.82 -6.41
C GLU A 91 2.13 -7.03 -7.91
N ARG A 92 2.49 -5.99 -8.67
CA ARG A 92 2.66 -6.06 -10.12
C ARG A 92 3.86 -6.89 -10.55
N ILE A 93 4.86 -7.09 -9.69
CA ILE A 93 6.08 -7.85 -10.02
C ILE A 93 6.26 -8.93 -8.97
N GLN A 94 6.04 -10.18 -9.37
CA GLN A 94 6.25 -11.34 -8.53
C GLN A 94 7.32 -12.25 -9.11
N ILE A 95 8.12 -12.85 -8.25
CA ILE A 95 9.13 -13.85 -8.63
C ILE A 95 8.87 -15.08 -7.76
N ASP A 96 8.66 -16.22 -8.41
CA ASP A 96 8.25 -17.47 -7.78
C ASP A 96 7.00 -17.33 -6.87
N GLY A 97 6.11 -16.41 -7.25
CA GLY A 97 4.83 -16.14 -6.59
C GLY A 97 4.91 -15.18 -5.40
N ASP A 98 6.10 -14.72 -5.04
CA ASP A 98 6.32 -13.75 -3.97
C ASP A 98 6.48 -12.34 -4.55
N VAL A 99 5.91 -11.35 -3.88
CA VAL A 99 6.13 -9.94 -4.23
C VAL A 99 7.60 -9.59 -3.99
N VAL A 100 8.19 -8.80 -4.89
CA VAL A 100 9.57 -8.37 -4.73
C VAL A 100 9.76 -7.58 -3.42
N ASP A 101 10.85 -7.83 -2.70
CA ASP A 101 11.15 -7.11 -1.46
C ASP A 101 11.48 -5.62 -1.72
N LYS A 102 11.33 -4.80 -0.68
CA LYS A 102 11.45 -3.33 -0.80
C LYS A 102 12.84 -2.88 -1.23
N ASP A 103 13.90 -3.51 -0.74
CA ASP A 103 15.27 -3.10 -1.04
C ASP A 103 15.62 -3.44 -2.49
N ARG A 104 15.23 -4.63 -2.94
CA ARG A 104 15.39 -5.03 -4.33
C ARG A 104 14.59 -4.16 -5.28
N TRP A 105 13.35 -3.85 -4.94
CA TRP A 105 12.54 -2.91 -5.69
C TRP A 105 13.23 -1.55 -5.83
N ALA A 106 13.74 -1.01 -4.71
CA ALA A 106 14.37 0.29 -4.68
C ALA A 106 15.67 0.34 -5.50
N ARG A 107 16.47 -0.72 -5.46
CA ARG A 107 17.66 -0.89 -6.32
C ARG A 107 17.29 -0.90 -7.80
N GLY A 108 16.31 -1.72 -8.18
CA GLY A 108 15.87 -1.80 -9.57
C GLY A 108 15.31 -0.48 -10.10
N VAL A 109 14.56 0.26 -9.28
CA VAL A 109 14.06 1.59 -9.64
C VAL A 109 15.19 2.63 -9.71
N THR A 110 16.20 2.54 -8.85
CA THR A 110 17.39 3.40 -8.93
C THR A 110 18.08 3.20 -10.27
N GLU A 111 18.30 1.94 -10.67
CA GLU A 111 18.91 1.62 -11.97
C GLU A 111 18.06 2.15 -13.12
N LEU A 112 16.75 1.91 -13.08
CA LEU A 112 15.80 2.45 -14.05
C LEU A 112 15.91 3.98 -14.18
N TYR A 113 15.90 4.70 -13.05
CA TYR A 113 16.02 6.16 -13.02
C TYR A 113 17.32 6.62 -13.66
N GLU A 114 18.46 6.02 -13.30
CA GLU A 114 19.76 6.40 -13.86
C GLU A 114 19.83 6.16 -15.38
N ARG A 115 19.16 5.11 -15.89
CA ARG A 115 19.07 4.84 -17.33
C ARG A 115 18.11 5.76 -18.08
N SER A 116 17.05 6.23 -17.42
CA SER A 116 16.00 7.03 -18.07
C SER A 116 16.14 8.54 -17.90
N ARG A 117 16.93 9.04 -16.94
CA ARG A 117 16.99 10.47 -16.56
C ARG A 117 17.30 11.47 -17.69
N GLN A 118 17.90 11.02 -18.80
CA GLN A 118 18.27 11.87 -19.94
C GLN A 118 17.27 11.82 -21.12
N PHE A 119 16.21 10.99 -21.05
CA PHE A 119 15.31 10.75 -22.18
C PHE A 119 14.66 12.03 -22.73
N GLU A 120 14.21 12.92 -21.85
CA GLU A 120 13.62 14.20 -22.27
C GLU A 120 14.64 15.09 -22.98
N SER A 121 15.85 15.22 -22.42
CA SER A 121 16.92 16.04 -23.01
C SER A 121 17.42 15.51 -24.36
N GLU A 122 17.23 14.22 -24.62
CA GLU A 122 17.58 13.56 -25.88
C GLU A 122 16.43 13.56 -26.91
N GLY A 123 15.28 14.13 -26.57
CA GLY A 123 14.10 14.17 -27.45
C GLY A 123 13.31 12.87 -27.55
N LEU A 124 13.57 11.90 -26.66
CA LEU A 124 12.78 10.66 -26.55
C LEU A 124 11.47 10.88 -25.78
N GLY A 125 11.38 11.97 -25.00
CA GLY A 125 10.24 12.34 -24.15
C GLY A 125 10.22 11.56 -22.83
N ALA A 126 9.32 11.97 -21.91
CA ALA A 126 9.19 11.34 -20.60
C ALA A 126 8.74 9.87 -20.73
N ILE A 127 9.23 9.00 -19.85
CA ILE A 127 8.70 7.64 -19.72
C ILE A 127 7.40 7.67 -18.91
N SER A 128 6.45 6.84 -19.28
CA SER A 128 5.26 6.57 -18.47
C SER A 128 5.58 5.62 -17.31
N LYS A 129 4.74 5.64 -16.28
CA LYS A 129 4.79 4.70 -15.16
C LYS A 129 4.68 3.25 -15.62
N PHE A 130 3.89 2.99 -16.65
CA PHE A 130 3.73 1.65 -17.20
C PHE A 130 4.98 1.16 -17.96
N GLU A 131 5.61 2.02 -18.76
CA GLU A 131 6.92 1.72 -19.38
C GLU A 131 8.00 1.48 -18.31
N ALA A 132 8.04 2.34 -17.29
CA ALA A 132 8.93 2.20 -16.14
C ALA A 132 8.79 0.85 -15.43
N LEU A 133 7.57 0.46 -15.07
CA LEU A 133 7.28 -0.80 -14.39
C LEU A 133 7.56 -2.03 -15.27
N THR A 134 7.27 -1.93 -16.57
CA THR A 134 7.56 -3.03 -17.52
C THR A 134 9.07 -3.25 -17.64
N GLY A 135 9.85 -2.16 -17.72
CA GLY A 135 11.32 -2.22 -17.78
C GLY A 135 11.92 -2.71 -16.48
N LEU A 136 11.38 -2.26 -15.34
CA LEU A 136 11.74 -2.74 -14.01
C LEU A 136 11.50 -4.25 -13.87
N ALA A 137 10.33 -4.75 -14.30
CA ALA A 137 10.01 -6.17 -14.24
C ALA A 137 11.00 -7.01 -15.06
N ALA A 138 11.27 -6.62 -16.32
CA ALA A 138 12.25 -7.31 -17.15
C ALA A 138 13.66 -7.30 -16.52
N HIS A 139 14.09 -6.15 -15.99
CA HIS A 139 15.37 -6.01 -15.31
C HIS A 139 15.48 -6.93 -14.09
N LEU A 140 14.48 -6.91 -13.20
CA LEU A 140 14.47 -7.73 -11.99
C LEU A 140 14.42 -9.23 -12.30
N PHE A 141 13.65 -9.64 -13.32
CA PHE A 141 13.61 -11.04 -13.77
C PHE A 141 14.98 -11.51 -14.29
N SER A 142 15.68 -10.64 -15.00
CA SER A 142 17.04 -10.92 -15.47
C SER A 142 18.05 -11.06 -14.33
N GLU A 143 18.00 -10.17 -13.33
CA GLU A 143 18.85 -10.27 -12.13
C GLU A 143 18.55 -11.50 -11.28
N ASP A 144 17.34 -12.05 -11.40
CA ASP A 144 16.91 -13.26 -10.69
C ASP A 144 17.02 -14.53 -11.52
N ASP A 145 17.74 -14.55 -12.64
CA ASP A 145 17.89 -15.77 -13.46
C ASP A 145 16.54 -16.47 -13.72
N VAL A 146 15.47 -15.69 -13.92
CA VAL A 146 14.14 -16.21 -14.23
C VAL A 146 14.22 -17.01 -15.54
N GLU A 147 13.59 -18.19 -15.60
CA GLU A 147 13.53 -18.98 -16.84
C GLU A 147 12.39 -18.52 -17.75
N PHE A 148 11.25 -18.17 -17.16
CA PHE A 148 10.05 -17.72 -17.86
C PHE A 148 9.53 -16.39 -17.30
N GLY A 149 9.55 -15.34 -18.13
CA GLY A 149 8.97 -14.05 -17.80
C GLY A 149 7.58 -13.90 -18.43
N ILE A 150 6.54 -13.81 -17.60
CA ILE A 150 5.14 -13.67 -18.04
C ILE A 150 4.73 -12.21 -17.88
N PHE A 151 4.27 -11.59 -18.97
CA PHE A 151 3.87 -10.19 -19.01
C PHE A 151 2.40 -10.05 -19.40
N GLU A 152 1.59 -9.56 -18.47
CA GLU A 152 0.22 -9.15 -18.73
C GLU A 152 0.22 -7.81 -19.50
N VAL A 153 -0.49 -7.78 -20.63
CA VAL A 153 -0.72 -6.54 -21.39
C VAL A 153 -1.58 -5.59 -20.57
N GLY A 154 -1.18 -4.31 -20.47
CA GLY A 154 -1.94 -3.28 -19.76
C GLY A 154 -3.17 -2.85 -20.56
N LEU A 155 -2.97 -2.30 -21.76
CA LEU A 155 -4.05 -1.81 -22.62
C LEU A 155 -3.81 -2.13 -24.10
N GLY A 156 -4.83 -2.62 -24.78
CA GLY A 156 -4.73 -2.96 -26.20
C GLY A 156 -3.78 -4.14 -26.41
N GLY A 157 -2.64 -3.88 -27.04
CA GLY A 157 -1.56 -4.83 -27.34
C GLY A 157 -0.53 -4.23 -28.28
N ARG A 158 -0.96 -3.63 -29.39
CA ARG A 158 -0.11 -3.08 -30.46
C ARG A 158 0.98 -2.14 -29.97
N TYR A 159 0.62 -1.15 -29.15
CA TYR A 159 1.52 -0.13 -28.61
C TYR A 159 1.79 -0.28 -27.11
N ASP A 160 1.40 -1.42 -26.52
CA ASP A 160 1.63 -1.69 -25.10
C ASP A 160 3.14 -1.87 -24.83
N ALA A 161 3.64 -1.41 -23.69
CA ALA A 161 5.07 -1.48 -23.37
C ALA A 161 5.62 -2.91 -23.36
N THR A 162 4.77 -3.90 -23.03
CA THR A 162 5.13 -5.33 -23.08
C THR A 162 5.41 -5.82 -24.50
N ASN A 163 4.91 -5.12 -25.52
CA ASN A 163 5.08 -5.46 -26.94
C ASN A 163 6.36 -4.87 -27.57
N ALA A 164 7.28 -4.34 -26.74
CA ALA A 164 8.51 -3.72 -27.22
C ALA A 164 9.55 -4.74 -27.73
N TRP A 165 9.43 -6.02 -27.37
CA TRP A 165 10.28 -7.13 -27.82
C TRP A 165 9.46 -8.28 -28.41
N ASP A 166 10.13 -9.34 -28.87
CA ASP A 166 9.49 -10.53 -29.44
C ASP A 166 9.29 -11.60 -28.35
N SER A 167 8.04 -12.01 -28.13
CA SER A 167 7.70 -13.07 -27.19
C SER A 167 7.83 -14.45 -27.84
N SER A 168 8.18 -15.46 -27.03
CA SER A 168 8.26 -16.86 -27.47
C SER A 168 6.89 -17.54 -27.49
N LEU A 169 5.90 -16.96 -26.82
CA LEU A 169 4.52 -17.40 -26.79
C LEU A 169 3.61 -16.18 -26.56
N ALA A 170 2.55 -16.08 -27.34
CA ALA A 170 1.45 -15.14 -27.10
C ALA A 170 0.19 -15.89 -26.68
N VAL A 171 -0.55 -15.30 -25.73
CA VAL A 171 -1.83 -15.83 -25.27
C VAL A 171 -2.89 -14.73 -25.36
N LEU A 172 -4.00 -15.01 -26.04
CA LEU A 172 -5.16 -14.12 -26.11
C LEU A 172 -6.34 -14.73 -25.35
N THR A 173 -6.72 -14.09 -24.24
CA THR A 173 -7.95 -14.41 -23.53
C THR A 173 -9.18 -13.89 -24.29
N ARG A 174 -10.38 -13.99 -23.71
CA ARG A 174 -11.61 -13.54 -24.36
C ARG A 174 -11.54 -12.08 -24.80
N ILE A 175 -11.90 -11.79 -26.06
CA ILE A 175 -11.95 -10.45 -26.65
C ILE A 175 -13.38 -9.95 -26.62
N GLN A 176 -13.60 -8.82 -25.96
CA GLN A 176 -14.90 -8.22 -25.74
C GLN A 176 -14.77 -6.69 -25.80
N LEU A 177 -15.91 -6.01 -25.91
CA LEU A 177 -15.96 -4.55 -25.87
C LEU A 177 -15.51 -4.04 -24.50
N ASP A 178 -14.42 -3.28 -24.50
CA ASP A 178 -13.91 -2.53 -23.37
C ASP A 178 -12.99 -1.41 -23.88
N HIS A 179 -12.85 -0.33 -23.12
CA HIS A 179 -12.05 0.83 -23.51
C HIS A 179 -12.32 1.33 -24.95
N THR A 180 -13.59 1.38 -25.37
CA THR A 180 -13.97 1.63 -26.77
C THR A 180 -13.58 3.01 -27.29
N ALA A 181 -13.38 3.98 -26.38
CA ALA A 181 -12.83 5.29 -26.69
C ALA A 181 -11.37 5.25 -27.20
N VAL A 182 -10.62 4.18 -26.90
CA VAL A 182 -9.20 4.02 -27.25
C VAL A 182 -8.98 2.90 -28.25
N LEU A 183 -9.66 1.76 -28.07
CA LEU A 183 -9.38 0.54 -28.85
C LEU A 183 -10.31 0.32 -30.06
N GLY A 184 -11.35 1.14 -30.20
CA GLY A 184 -12.37 0.99 -31.24
C GLY A 184 -13.73 0.56 -30.71
N ASN A 185 -14.75 0.66 -31.55
CA ASN A 185 -16.15 0.45 -31.19
C ASN A 185 -16.68 -0.93 -31.62
N THR A 186 -15.86 -1.75 -32.26
CA THR A 186 -16.22 -3.10 -32.73
C THR A 186 -15.27 -4.16 -32.17
N LEU A 187 -15.73 -5.41 -32.07
CA LEU A 187 -14.87 -6.50 -31.60
C LEU A 187 -13.68 -6.75 -32.54
N THR A 188 -13.88 -6.55 -33.84
CA THR A 188 -12.82 -6.70 -34.86
C THR A 188 -11.73 -5.63 -34.70
N GLU A 189 -12.09 -4.37 -34.43
CA GLU A 189 -11.10 -3.32 -34.14
C GLU A 189 -10.28 -3.66 -32.89
N ILE A 190 -10.94 -4.07 -31.80
CA ILE A 190 -10.27 -4.47 -30.57
C ILE A 190 -9.37 -5.69 -30.80
N ALA A 191 -9.81 -6.68 -31.58
CA ALA A 191 -9.00 -7.83 -31.95
C ALA A 191 -7.78 -7.41 -32.77
N SER A 192 -7.92 -6.44 -33.67
CA SER A 192 -6.81 -5.89 -34.48
C SER A 192 -5.77 -5.14 -33.66
N GLU A 193 -6.16 -4.57 -32.52
CA GLU A 193 -5.23 -3.95 -31.56
C GLU A 193 -4.53 -4.99 -30.68
N LYS A 194 -5.13 -6.17 -30.48
CA LYS A 194 -4.61 -7.22 -29.58
C LYS A 194 -3.73 -8.23 -30.28
N LEU A 195 -4.05 -8.62 -31.51
CA LEU A 195 -3.29 -9.61 -32.29
C LEU A 195 -1.79 -9.30 -32.43
N PRO A 196 -1.33 -8.02 -32.56
CA PRO A 196 0.08 -7.71 -32.73
C PRO A 196 1.00 -8.05 -31.55
N ILE A 197 0.51 -8.66 -30.47
CA ILE A 197 1.38 -9.26 -29.44
C ILE A 197 1.97 -10.60 -29.88
N ALA A 198 1.36 -11.25 -30.88
CA ALA A 198 1.86 -12.48 -31.47
C ALA A 198 2.96 -12.20 -32.51
N ARG A 199 3.82 -13.18 -32.73
CA ARG A 199 4.96 -13.09 -33.65
C ARG A 199 4.95 -14.25 -34.65
N PRO A 200 5.25 -14.00 -35.94
CA PRO A 200 5.43 -15.09 -36.90
C PRO A 200 6.51 -16.05 -36.44
N GLY A 201 6.26 -17.36 -36.58
CA GLY A 201 7.17 -18.42 -36.12
C GLY A 201 7.08 -18.74 -34.62
N PHE A 202 6.19 -18.07 -33.86
CA PHE A 202 5.87 -18.40 -32.48
C PHE A 202 4.37 -18.68 -32.32
N PRO A 203 4.00 -19.57 -31.39
CA PRO A 203 2.61 -19.94 -31.15
C PRO A 203 1.78 -18.79 -30.57
N LEU A 204 0.53 -18.73 -30.99
CA LEU A 204 -0.54 -17.93 -30.41
C LEU A 204 -1.65 -18.86 -29.92
N LEU A 205 -1.93 -18.84 -28.62
CA LEU A 205 -3.05 -19.59 -28.02
C LEU A 205 -4.22 -18.66 -27.73
N THR A 206 -5.43 -19.10 -28.04
CA THR A 206 -6.67 -18.41 -27.60
C THR A 206 -7.75 -19.41 -27.21
N ILE A 207 -8.79 -18.96 -26.51
CA ILE A 207 -9.93 -19.79 -26.15
C ILE A 207 -10.75 -20.18 -27.39
N SER A 208 -11.26 -21.40 -27.44
CA SER A 208 -12.35 -21.74 -28.35
C SER A 208 -13.65 -21.04 -27.92
N GLY A 209 -14.46 -20.57 -28.88
CA GLY A 209 -15.73 -19.91 -28.57
C GLY A 209 -15.57 -18.43 -28.23
N GLN A 210 -14.71 -17.72 -28.96
CA GLN A 210 -14.88 -16.28 -29.10
C GLN A 210 -16.16 -16.00 -29.92
N GLU A 211 -16.56 -14.74 -29.96
CA GLU A 211 -17.60 -14.30 -30.90
C GLU A 211 -17.20 -14.61 -32.35
N GLU A 212 -18.16 -15.00 -33.19
CA GLU A 212 -17.89 -15.52 -34.53
C GLU A 212 -17.06 -14.55 -35.39
N GLU A 213 -17.30 -13.24 -35.24
CA GLU A 213 -16.53 -12.21 -35.95
C GLU A 213 -15.08 -12.11 -35.48
N VAL A 214 -14.81 -12.31 -34.19
CA VAL A 214 -13.46 -12.35 -33.62
C VAL A 214 -12.73 -13.61 -34.08
N ASP A 215 -13.38 -14.77 -33.98
CA ASP A 215 -12.82 -16.05 -34.43
C ASP A 215 -12.40 -15.99 -35.90
N ARG A 216 -13.29 -15.46 -36.76
CA ARG A 216 -13.03 -15.29 -38.19
C ARG A 216 -11.85 -14.35 -38.43
N TYR A 217 -11.86 -13.19 -37.78
CA TYR A 217 -10.79 -12.20 -37.90
C TYR A 217 -9.44 -12.79 -37.49
N LEU A 218 -9.35 -13.43 -36.32
CA LEU A 218 -8.10 -14.01 -35.82
C LEU A 218 -7.55 -15.06 -36.79
N ARG A 219 -8.40 -15.92 -37.36
CA ARG A 219 -7.97 -16.93 -38.35
C ARG A 219 -7.43 -16.31 -39.63
N GLU A 220 -8.14 -15.32 -40.18
CA GLU A 220 -7.74 -14.64 -41.41
C GLU A 220 -6.43 -13.86 -41.20
N ALA A 221 -6.39 -13.02 -40.17
CA ALA A 221 -5.23 -12.18 -39.87
C ALA A 221 -4.00 -13.01 -39.47
N SER A 222 -4.16 -14.11 -38.72
CA SER A 222 -3.03 -14.98 -38.37
C SER A 222 -2.47 -15.70 -39.60
N ARG A 223 -3.33 -16.15 -40.52
CA ARG A 223 -2.88 -16.73 -41.80
C ARG A 223 -2.12 -15.71 -42.64
N ASP A 224 -2.62 -14.49 -42.72
CA ASP A 224 -2.03 -13.44 -43.55
C ASP A 224 -0.70 -12.92 -42.98
N THR A 225 -0.52 -13.00 -41.65
CA THR A 225 0.72 -12.59 -40.95
C THR A 225 1.69 -13.74 -40.69
N GLY A 226 1.29 -15.00 -40.90
CA GLY A 226 2.11 -16.18 -40.62
C GLY A 226 2.22 -16.53 -39.12
N VAL A 227 1.23 -16.14 -38.32
CA VAL A 227 1.14 -16.49 -36.89
C VAL A 227 0.49 -17.87 -36.75
N GLU A 228 1.10 -18.74 -35.93
CA GLU A 228 0.59 -20.08 -35.65
C GLU A 228 -0.50 -20.02 -34.57
N LEU A 229 -1.76 -19.89 -35.01
CA LEU A 229 -2.93 -19.76 -34.13
C LEU A 229 -3.52 -21.13 -33.75
N GLU A 230 -3.64 -21.38 -32.45
CA GLU A 230 -4.32 -22.54 -31.87
C GLU A 230 -5.50 -22.12 -30.96
N PHE A 231 -6.64 -22.79 -31.14
CA PHE A 231 -7.83 -22.61 -30.32
C PHE A 231 -7.92 -23.71 -29.26
N VAL A 232 -7.82 -23.33 -28.00
CA VAL A 232 -7.88 -24.23 -26.85
C VAL A 232 -9.34 -24.54 -26.53
N SER A 233 -9.74 -25.80 -26.74
CA SER A 233 -11.13 -26.24 -26.56
C SER A 233 -11.34 -27.08 -25.29
N GLU A 234 -12.51 -26.91 -24.68
CA GLU A 234 -12.92 -27.74 -23.54
C GLU A 234 -13.03 -29.23 -23.93
N THR A 235 -13.54 -29.52 -25.12
CA THR A 235 -13.70 -30.90 -25.61
C THR A 235 -12.37 -31.63 -25.69
N GLU A 236 -11.30 -30.95 -26.13
CA GLU A 236 -9.96 -31.54 -26.18
C GLU A 236 -9.43 -31.83 -24.77
N PHE A 237 -9.59 -30.90 -23.84
CA PHE A 237 -9.16 -31.09 -22.44
C PHE A 237 -9.90 -32.24 -21.75
N ARG A 238 -11.22 -32.32 -21.93
CA ARG A 238 -12.04 -33.43 -21.43
C ARG A 238 -11.60 -34.76 -22.05
N SER A 239 -11.28 -34.79 -23.34
CA SER A 239 -10.81 -36.01 -24.01
C SER A 239 -9.46 -36.52 -23.48
N ARG A 240 -8.66 -35.62 -22.90
CA ARG A 240 -7.35 -35.91 -22.30
C ARG A 240 -7.39 -36.13 -20.78
N ASN A 241 -8.57 -36.08 -20.14
CA ASN A 241 -8.73 -36.13 -18.69
C ASN A 241 -7.93 -35.07 -17.91
N LEU A 242 -7.74 -33.88 -18.49
CA LEU A 242 -6.98 -32.76 -17.90
C LEU A 242 -7.92 -31.74 -17.22
N ASP A 243 -8.92 -32.21 -16.48
CA ASP A 243 -9.91 -31.30 -15.89
C ASP A 243 -9.37 -30.61 -14.63
N LEU A 244 -9.77 -29.34 -14.44
CA LEU A 244 -9.35 -28.57 -13.28
C LEU A 244 -10.33 -28.82 -12.13
N PRO A 245 -9.86 -29.15 -10.92
CA PRO A 245 -10.75 -29.36 -9.78
C PRO A 245 -11.48 -28.08 -9.39
N ASP A 246 -12.78 -28.21 -9.14
CA ASP A 246 -13.57 -27.16 -8.49
C ASP A 246 -13.31 -27.18 -6.97
N LYS A 247 -12.62 -26.15 -6.49
CA LYS A 247 -12.35 -25.98 -5.07
C LYS A 247 -13.65 -25.62 -4.33
N ASP A 248 -14.16 -26.55 -3.53
CA ASP A 248 -15.35 -26.39 -2.68
C ASP A 248 -16.64 -25.95 -3.41
N GLY A 249 -16.75 -26.14 -4.73
CA GLY A 249 -17.90 -25.63 -5.49
C GLY A 249 -17.91 -24.10 -5.61
N THR A 250 -16.74 -23.46 -5.53
CA THR A 250 -16.63 -21.99 -5.48
C THR A 250 -16.02 -21.38 -6.72
N ARG A 251 -15.51 -22.17 -7.66
CA ARG A 251 -14.85 -21.63 -8.86
C ARG A 251 -15.88 -21.08 -9.87
N PRO A 252 -15.67 -19.88 -10.41
CA PRO A 252 -16.53 -19.34 -11.47
C PRO A 252 -16.31 -20.08 -12.80
N ALA A 253 -17.28 -20.04 -13.72
CA ALA A 253 -17.12 -20.64 -15.06
C ALA A 253 -15.89 -20.11 -15.81
N ALA A 254 -15.63 -18.80 -15.67
CA ALA A 254 -14.47 -18.13 -16.26
C ALA A 254 -13.13 -18.67 -15.73
N TYR A 255 -13.08 -19.25 -14.53
CA TYR A 255 -11.86 -19.88 -14.01
C TYR A 255 -11.47 -21.10 -14.84
N PHE A 256 -12.43 -21.96 -15.20
CA PHE A 256 -12.13 -23.18 -15.96
C PHE A 256 -11.67 -22.85 -17.38
N GLU A 257 -12.29 -21.86 -18.02
CA GLU A 257 -11.87 -21.40 -19.34
C GLU A 257 -10.46 -20.82 -19.32
N ASN A 258 -10.18 -19.87 -18.42
CA ASN A 258 -8.86 -19.27 -18.27
C ASN A 258 -7.81 -20.32 -17.86
N GLY A 259 -8.19 -21.25 -16.97
CA GLY A 259 -7.29 -22.29 -16.50
C GLY A 259 -6.91 -23.30 -17.59
N ARG A 260 -7.84 -23.66 -18.48
CA ARG A 260 -7.50 -24.49 -19.66
C ARG A 260 -6.52 -23.78 -20.58
N LEU A 261 -6.71 -22.48 -20.82
CA LEU A 261 -5.80 -21.69 -21.63
C LEU A 261 -4.40 -21.59 -20.99
N ALA A 262 -4.34 -21.31 -19.69
CA ALA A 262 -3.09 -21.28 -18.94
C ALA A 262 -2.38 -22.65 -18.91
N LEU A 263 -3.14 -23.73 -18.73
CA LEU A 263 -2.60 -25.09 -18.72
C LEU A 263 -2.11 -25.52 -20.10
N ALA A 264 -2.81 -25.16 -21.18
CA ALA A 264 -2.34 -25.39 -22.54
C ALA A 264 -0.99 -24.68 -22.80
N ALA A 265 -0.89 -23.41 -22.39
CA ALA A 265 0.36 -22.65 -22.45
C ALA A 265 1.48 -23.32 -21.64
N ALA A 266 1.20 -23.76 -20.42
CA ALA A 266 2.19 -24.45 -19.59
C ALA A 266 2.66 -25.77 -20.23
N LEU A 267 1.74 -26.60 -20.70
CA LEU A 267 2.06 -27.88 -21.35
C LEU A 267 2.86 -27.68 -22.65
N LEU A 268 2.63 -26.60 -23.38
CA LEU A 268 3.42 -26.25 -24.57
C LEU A 268 4.87 -25.91 -24.21
N LEU A 269 5.10 -25.24 -23.07
CA LEU A 269 6.42 -24.79 -22.64
C LEU A 269 7.24 -25.87 -21.94
N VAL A 270 6.61 -26.67 -21.06
CA VAL A 270 7.32 -27.62 -20.18
C VAL A 270 6.91 -29.07 -20.37
N GLY A 271 5.88 -29.36 -21.17
CA GLY A 271 5.45 -30.72 -21.48
C GLY A 271 5.24 -31.59 -20.25
N ARG A 272 6.02 -32.68 -20.16
CA ARG A 272 5.89 -33.69 -19.10
C ARG A 272 6.48 -33.29 -17.76
N ASP A 273 7.22 -32.19 -17.69
CA ASP A 273 7.73 -31.68 -16.41
C ASP A 273 6.57 -31.20 -15.52
N LEU A 274 5.42 -30.86 -16.11
CA LEU A 274 4.17 -30.61 -15.39
C LEU A 274 3.34 -31.90 -15.29
N SER A 275 3.44 -32.58 -14.15
CA SER A 275 2.70 -33.83 -13.89
C SER A 275 1.21 -33.60 -13.63
N ASP A 276 0.36 -34.59 -13.93
CA ASP A 276 -1.09 -34.58 -13.62
C ASP A 276 -1.38 -34.25 -12.15
N ARG A 277 -0.54 -34.78 -11.25
CA ARG A 277 -0.61 -34.48 -9.81
C ARG A 277 -0.32 -33.01 -9.55
N GLY A 278 0.74 -32.46 -10.14
CA GLY A 278 1.10 -31.05 -10.04
C GLY A 278 -0.01 -30.13 -10.57
N ILE A 279 -0.64 -30.50 -11.69
CA ILE A 279 -1.81 -29.77 -12.24
C ILE A 279 -2.93 -29.71 -11.21
N SER A 280 -3.31 -30.87 -10.65
CA SER A 280 -4.40 -30.97 -9.68
C SER A 280 -4.10 -30.18 -8.39
N GLU A 281 -2.91 -30.35 -7.81
CA GLU A 281 -2.50 -29.65 -6.59
C GLU A 281 -2.44 -28.13 -6.81
N THR A 282 -1.90 -27.67 -7.96
CA THR A 282 -1.86 -26.24 -8.32
C THR A 282 -3.27 -25.66 -8.40
N ALA A 283 -4.17 -26.31 -9.12
CA ALA A 283 -5.54 -25.84 -9.31
C ALA A 283 -6.35 -25.80 -7.99
N GLN A 284 -6.09 -26.72 -7.06
CA GLN A 284 -6.69 -26.73 -5.73
C GLN A 284 -6.12 -25.60 -4.84
N ALA A 285 -4.82 -25.38 -4.87
CA ALA A 285 -4.16 -24.36 -4.06
C ALA A 285 -4.41 -22.94 -4.58
N TYR A 286 -4.59 -22.78 -5.90
CA TYR A 286 -4.64 -21.50 -6.58
C TYR A 286 -5.62 -20.50 -5.96
N PHE A 287 -5.14 -19.29 -5.73
CA PHE A 287 -5.90 -18.18 -5.21
C PHE A 287 -5.39 -16.90 -5.85
N TRP A 288 -6.31 -16.05 -6.31
CA TRP A 288 -5.97 -14.75 -6.88
C TRP A 288 -6.94 -13.68 -6.33
N PRO A 289 -6.45 -12.76 -5.48
CA PRO A 289 -7.25 -11.71 -4.86
C PRO A 289 -8.15 -10.94 -5.84
N GLY A 290 -9.38 -10.65 -5.43
CA GLY A 290 -10.32 -9.83 -6.19
C GLY A 290 -10.84 -10.42 -7.51
N ARG A 291 -10.65 -11.72 -7.75
CA ARG A 291 -11.25 -12.46 -8.90
C ARG A 291 -12.15 -13.56 -8.36
N PHE A 292 -13.45 -13.29 -8.30
CA PHE A 292 -14.45 -14.13 -7.66
C PHE A 292 -13.97 -14.60 -6.27
N GLU A 293 -13.49 -13.66 -5.46
CA GLU A 293 -12.94 -13.96 -4.15
C GLU A 293 -14.07 -14.16 -3.14
N VAL A 294 -14.18 -15.36 -2.60
CA VAL A 294 -15.15 -15.69 -1.55
C VAL A 294 -14.57 -15.32 -0.19
N ALA A 295 -14.96 -14.15 0.34
CA ALA A 295 -14.57 -13.69 1.68
C ALA A 295 -15.36 -14.41 2.80
N LYS A 296 -16.62 -14.78 2.52
CA LYS A 296 -17.50 -15.51 3.46
C LYS A 296 -18.48 -16.39 2.68
N LYS A 297 -18.82 -17.58 3.22
CA LYS A 297 -19.76 -18.53 2.59
C LYS A 297 -21.20 -18.47 3.14
N SER A 298 -21.42 -17.93 4.34
CA SER A 298 -22.77 -17.91 4.97
C SER A 298 -23.00 -16.68 5.87
N PRO A 299 -23.74 -15.65 5.40
CA PRO A 299 -24.16 -15.48 4.01
C PRO A 299 -22.94 -15.27 3.10
N TRP A 300 -23.14 -15.40 1.79
CA TRP A 300 -22.05 -15.23 0.83
C TRP A 300 -21.55 -13.79 0.83
N THR A 301 -20.23 -13.61 0.81
CA THR A 301 -19.59 -12.33 0.51
C THR A 301 -18.55 -12.58 -0.58
N VAL A 302 -18.79 -12.01 -1.76
CA VAL A 302 -17.95 -12.19 -2.95
C VAL A 302 -17.39 -10.84 -3.40
N LEU A 303 -16.07 -10.79 -3.60
CA LEU A 303 -15.37 -9.62 -4.11
C LEU A 303 -14.90 -9.90 -5.54
N ASP A 304 -15.29 -9.07 -6.50
CA ASP A 304 -14.95 -9.29 -7.90
C ASP A 304 -14.64 -8.00 -8.66
N GLY A 305 -13.51 -7.99 -9.36
CA GLY A 305 -13.04 -6.85 -10.14
C GLY A 305 -13.72 -6.64 -11.49
N ALA A 306 -14.86 -7.27 -11.78
CA ALA A 306 -15.63 -7.03 -12.99
C ALA A 306 -15.93 -5.52 -13.15
N HIS A 307 -15.55 -4.95 -14.30
CA HIS A 307 -15.62 -3.51 -14.56
C HIS A 307 -16.08 -3.20 -15.99
N ASN A 308 -16.62 -4.20 -16.69
CA ASN A 308 -17.24 -4.05 -18.00
C ASN A 308 -18.52 -4.91 -18.07
N PRO A 309 -19.43 -4.64 -19.02
CA PRO A 309 -20.73 -5.31 -19.07
C PRO A 309 -20.62 -6.83 -19.16
N SER A 310 -19.68 -7.36 -19.95
CA SER A 310 -19.57 -8.81 -20.06
C SER A 310 -19.02 -9.47 -18.81
N GLY A 311 -18.08 -8.85 -18.11
CA GLY A 311 -17.60 -9.35 -16.82
C GLY A 311 -18.72 -9.38 -15.78
N ALA A 312 -19.58 -8.35 -15.76
CA ALA A 312 -20.73 -8.29 -14.87
C ALA A 312 -21.78 -9.38 -15.20
N VAL A 313 -22.02 -9.67 -16.49
CA VAL A 313 -22.89 -10.79 -16.90
C VAL A 313 -22.35 -12.12 -16.40
N ALA A 314 -21.07 -12.41 -16.65
CA ALA A 314 -20.44 -13.65 -16.20
C ALA A 314 -20.50 -13.80 -14.67
N LEU A 315 -20.21 -12.73 -13.94
CA LEU A 315 -20.33 -12.68 -12.49
C LEU A 315 -21.76 -13.02 -12.03
N VAL A 316 -22.78 -12.40 -12.63
CA VAL A 316 -24.19 -12.67 -12.27
C VAL A 316 -24.60 -14.12 -12.55
N GLU A 317 -24.13 -14.71 -13.65
CA GLU A 317 -24.36 -16.12 -13.97
C GLU A 317 -23.75 -17.05 -12.92
N ASP A 318 -22.54 -16.76 -12.47
CA ASP A 318 -21.88 -17.52 -11.40
C ASP A 318 -22.60 -17.35 -10.06
N LEU A 319 -22.98 -16.12 -9.69
CA LEU A 319 -23.69 -15.85 -8.43
C LEU A 319 -25.09 -16.48 -8.40
N ARG A 320 -25.79 -16.57 -9.53
CA ARG A 320 -27.12 -17.18 -9.64
C ARG A 320 -27.13 -18.68 -9.27
N GLN A 321 -25.99 -19.36 -9.37
CA GLN A 321 -25.87 -20.76 -8.94
C GLN A 321 -25.92 -20.92 -7.41
N ARG A 322 -25.84 -19.81 -6.66
CA ARG A 322 -25.89 -19.78 -5.19
C ARG A 322 -27.25 -19.32 -4.73
N ALA A 323 -27.84 -20.04 -3.78
CA ALA A 323 -29.13 -19.69 -3.20
C ALA A 323 -29.03 -18.40 -2.35
N GLY A 324 -30.12 -17.64 -2.32
CA GLY A 324 -30.26 -16.43 -1.50
C GLY A 324 -30.37 -15.17 -2.34
N ALA A 325 -30.73 -14.08 -1.66
CA ALA A 325 -30.86 -12.77 -2.29
C ALA A 325 -29.54 -12.00 -2.20
N TRP A 326 -29.21 -11.26 -3.26
CA TRP A 326 -27.95 -10.56 -3.41
C TRP A 326 -28.12 -9.04 -3.30
N THR A 327 -27.34 -8.47 -2.40
CA THR A 327 -27.04 -7.04 -2.32
C THR A 327 -25.74 -6.77 -3.08
N PHE A 328 -25.79 -5.87 -4.05
CA PHE A 328 -24.62 -5.44 -4.81
C PHE A 328 -24.12 -4.09 -4.28
N LEU A 329 -22.86 -4.03 -3.88
CA LEU A 329 -22.14 -2.80 -3.60
C LEU A 329 -21.27 -2.47 -4.82
N VAL A 330 -21.60 -1.39 -5.53
CA VAL A 330 -21.08 -1.12 -6.87
C VAL A 330 -20.40 0.24 -6.94
N GLY A 331 -19.17 0.26 -7.45
CA GLY A 331 -18.43 1.47 -7.74
C GLY A 331 -17.58 1.28 -9.00
N VAL A 332 -17.79 2.16 -10.00
CA VAL A 332 -17.20 2.02 -11.34
C VAL A 332 -16.25 3.19 -11.60
N ASN A 333 -15.16 2.92 -12.31
CA ASN A 333 -14.23 3.96 -12.78
C ASN A 333 -14.72 4.58 -14.09
N SER A 334 -14.43 5.86 -14.29
CA SER A 334 -14.67 6.59 -15.54
C SER A 334 -13.93 5.93 -16.70
N GLY A 335 -14.57 5.94 -17.88
CA GLY A 335 -14.08 5.26 -19.08
C GLY A 335 -14.65 3.86 -19.32
N HIS A 336 -15.41 3.30 -18.37
CA HIS A 336 -16.15 2.04 -18.55
C HIS A 336 -17.66 2.28 -18.72
N ASP A 337 -18.36 1.29 -19.30
CA ASP A 337 -19.82 1.34 -19.50
C ASP A 337 -20.58 1.03 -18.20
N ALA A 338 -20.66 2.03 -17.31
CA ALA A 338 -21.38 1.93 -16.04
C ALA A 338 -22.86 1.53 -16.22
N ARG A 339 -23.53 2.03 -17.27
CA ARG A 339 -24.93 1.70 -17.56
C ARG A 339 -25.08 0.24 -17.96
N GLY A 340 -24.18 -0.28 -18.80
CA GLY A 340 -24.16 -1.69 -19.19
C GLY A 340 -23.86 -2.62 -18.02
N ILE A 341 -22.92 -2.27 -17.15
CA ILE A 341 -22.63 -2.99 -15.90
C ILE A 341 -23.87 -3.06 -15.01
N LEU A 342 -24.49 -1.93 -14.69
CA LEU A 342 -25.68 -1.87 -13.84
C LEU A 342 -26.86 -2.65 -14.45
N ARG A 343 -27.03 -2.60 -15.78
CA ARG A 343 -28.04 -3.40 -16.49
C ARG A 343 -27.80 -4.90 -16.31
N ALA A 344 -26.56 -5.37 -16.36
CA ALA A 344 -26.23 -6.78 -16.19
C ALA A 344 -26.64 -7.32 -14.81
N LEU A 345 -26.70 -6.48 -13.77
CA LEU A 345 -27.06 -6.88 -12.41
C LEU A 345 -28.58 -7.07 -12.20
N GLN A 346 -29.43 -6.45 -13.05
CA GLN A 346 -30.89 -6.48 -12.92
C GLN A 346 -31.51 -7.87 -12.69
N PRO A 347 -31.06 -8.97 -13.34
CA PRO A 347 -31.68 -10.28 -13.20
C PRO A 347 -31.46 -10.98 -11.85
N LEU A 348 -30.58 -10.45 -10.98
CA LEU A 348 -30.21 -11.07 -9.70
C LEU A 348 -30.21 -10.09 -8.51
N ALA A 349 -29.98 -8.79 -8.74
CA ALA A 349 -29.90 -7.79 -7.70
C ALA A 349 -31.25 -7.58 -6.99
N GLN A 350 -31.28 -7.82 -5.68
CA GLN A 350 -32.40 -7.41 -4.82
C GLN A 350 -32.21 -5.97 -4.33
N LYS A 351 -30.97 -5.63 -3.95
CA LYS A 351 -30.56 -4.30 -3.53
C LYS A 351 -29.29 -3.92 -4.26
N VAL A 352 -29.19 -2.64 -4.60
CA VAL A 352 -27.97 -2.04 -5.14
C VAL A 352 -27.62 -0.85 -4.26
N ILE A 353 -26.37 -0.80 -3.81
CA ILE A 353 -25.77 0.33 -3.13
C ILE A 353 -24.67 0.86 -4.05
N LEU A 354 -24.84 2.09 -4.52
CA LEU A 354 -23.83 2.80 -5.29
C LEU A 354 -22.86 3.46 -4.31
N THR A 355 -21.59 3.17 -4.48
CA THR A 355 -20.47 3.73 -3.72
C THR A 355 -19.37 4.17 -4.68
N GLN A 356 -18.33 4.80 -4.15
CA GLN A 356 -17.15 5.17 -4.91
C GLN A 356 -15.90 4.68 -4.18
N SER A 357 -14.81 4.49 -4.94
CA SER A 357 -13.48 4.25 -4.35
C SER A 357 -12.71 5.55 -4.22
N VAL A 358 -11.58 5.53 -3.51
CA VAL A 358 -10.67 6.70 -3.41
C VAL A 358 -9.82 6.92 -4.67
N HIS A 359 -9.97 6.07 -5.69
CA HIS A 359 -9.19 6.16 -6.91
C HIS A 359 -9.58 7.43 -7.73
N PRO A 360 -8.63 8.18 -8.33
CA PRO A 360 -8.92 9.43 -9.03
C PRO A 360 -9.93 9.32 -10.18
N LYS A 361 -10.02 8.14 -10.81
CA LYS A 361 -11.01 7.86 -11.86
C LYS A 361 -12.36 7.36 -11.35
N ALA A 362 -12.55 7.16 -10.04
CA ALA A 362 -13.83 6.67 -9.52
C ALA A 362 -14.96 7.63 -9.92
N MET A 363 -16.05 7.08 -10.46
CA MET A 363 -17.25 7.86 -10.72
C MET A 363 -17.89 8.23 -9.38
N THR A 364 -18.42 9.45 -9.29
CA THR A 364 -19.19 9.84 -8.10
C THR A 364 -20.49 9.04 -8.01
N VAL A 365 -21.02 8.88 -6.80
CA VAL A 365 -22.31 8.19 -6.61
C VAL A 365 -23.44 8.85 -7.41
N ASP A 366 -23.42 10.16 -7.60
CA ASP A 366 -24.43 10.88 -8.38
C ASP A 366 -24.27 10.62 -9.90
N ALA A 367 -23.05 10.56 -10.42
CA ALA A 367 -22.81 10.15 -11.80
C ALA A 367 -23.24 8.70 -12.06
N LEU A 368 -23.05 7.81 -11.07
CA LEU A 368 -23.53 6.43 -11.15
C LEU A 368 -25.07 6.35 -11.12
N LYS A 369 -25.74 7.20 -10.32
CA LYS A 369 -27.21 7.28 -10.30
C LYS A 369 -27.77 7.62 -11.69
N GLU A 370 -27.13 8.52 -12.43
CA GLU A 370 -27.55 8.89 -13.81
C GLU A 370 -27.41 7.73 -14.81
N CYS A 371 -26.58 6.75 -14.49
CA CYS A 371 -26.36 5.56 -15.30
C CYS A 371 -27.37 4.44 -15.02
N LEU A 372 -28.22 4.56 -13.98
CA LEU A 372 -29.16 3.50 -13.58
C LEU A 372 -30.10 3.14 -14.75
N PRO A 373 -30.24 1.84 -15.05
CA PRO A 373 -31.23 1.39 -16.03
C PRO A 373 -32.64 1.58 -15.48
N GLY A 374 -33.61 1.79 -16.37
CA GLY A 374 -35.02 2.01 -15.98
C GLY A 374 -35.54 0.88 -15.08
N GLY A 375 -36.20 1.26 -13.99
CA GLY A 375 -36.78 0.33 -13.00
C GLY A 375 -35.82 -0.16 -11.92
N MET A 376 -34.51 0.11 -12.02
CA MET A 376 -33.56 -0.18 -10.94
C MET A 376 -33.58 0.95 -9.90
N ILE A 377 -33.83 0.59 -8.64
CA ILE A 377 -33.70 1.50 -7.51
C ILE A 377 -32.41 1.15 -6.78
N ALA A 378 -31.54 2.14 -6.59
CA ALA A 378 -30.31 1.99 -5.84
C ALA A 378 -30.23 3.03 -4.73
N ARG A 379 -29.61 2.65 -3.61
CA ARG A 379 -29.18 3.59 -2.57
C ARG A 379 -27.82 4.17 -2.95
N SER A 380 -27.49 5.33 -2.41
CA SER A 380 -26.15 5.89 -2.57
C SER A 380 -25.53 6.12 -1.22
N GLU A 381 -24.31 5.63 -1.07
CA GLU A 381 -23.45 5.85 0.08
C GLU A 381 -22.02 5.99 -0.46
N PRO A 382 -21.46 7.21 -0.53
CA PRO A 382 -20.13 7.41 -1.10
C PRO A 382 -19.00 6.77 -0.27
N GLU A 383 -19.19 6.60 1.04
CA GLU A 383 -18.17 6.03 1.91
C GLU A 383 -18.33 4.50 1.98
N ILE A 384 -17.40 3.76 1.37
CA ILE A 384 -17.48 2.29 1.26
C ILE A 384 -17.67 1.58 2.60
N LEU A 385 -17.01 2.05 3.66
CA LEU A 385 -17.12 1.44 5.00
C LEU A 385 -18.56 1.56 5.52
N VAL A 386 -19.14 2.75 5.42
CA VAL A 386 -20.55 3.00 5.79
C VAL A 386 -21.48 2.17 4.89
N ALA A 387 -21.18 2.08 3.59
CA ALA A 387 -21.97 1.31 2.65
C ALA A 387 -22.00 -0.18 2.99
N MET A 388 -20.88 -0.73 3.46
CA MET A 388 -20.77 -2.12 3.90
C MET A 388 -21.51 -2.36 5.23
N GLU A 389 -21.46 -1.42 6.17
CA GLU A 389 -22.21 -1.49 7.44
C GLU A 389 -23.73 -1.46 7.24
N GLN A 390 -24.20 -0.81 6.16
CA GLN A 390 -25.62 -0.76 5.81
C GLN A 390 -26.15 -2.09 5.21
N VAL A 391 -25.27 -3.03 4.85
CA VAL A 391 -25.68 -4.34 4.31
C VAL A 391 -26.21 -5.21 5.45
N ASP A 392 -27.39 -5.80 5.27
CA ASP A 392 -27.95 -6.72 6.25
C ASP A 392 -27.00 -7.91 6.43
N PRO A 393 -26.57 -8.23 7.67
CA PRO A 393 -25.62 -9.31 7.93
C PRO A 393 -26.14 -10.71 7.59
N ASN A 394 -27.41 -10.85 7.22
CA ASN A 394 -28.05 -12.09 6.78
C ASN A 394 -28.21 -12.21 5.25
N GLU A 395 -27.85 -11.17 4.48
CA GLU A 395 -27.96 -11.15 3.02
C GLU A 395 -26.64 -11.49 2.34
N ASN A 396 -26.71 -12.05 1.12
CA ASN A 396 -25.49 -12.24 0.33
C ASN A 396 -25.01 -10.87 -0.19
N LEU A 397 -23.71 -10.62 -0.14
CA LEU A 397 -23.07 -9.39 -0.58
C LEU A 397 -22.12 -9.67 -1.75
N CYS A 398 -22.24 -8.88 -2.82
CA CYS A 398 -21.23 -8.81 -3.88
C CYS A 398 -20.67 -7.40 -3.98
N VAL A 399 -19.35 -7.24 -3.79
CA VAL A 399 -18.65 -5.96 -4.02
C VAL A 399 -17.96 -6.01 -5.37
N MET A 400 -18.30 -5.10 -6.28
CA MET A 400 -17.81 -5.13 -7.65
C MET A 400 -17.79 -3.77 -8.35
N GLY A 401 -17.26 -3.73 -9.58
CA GLY A 401 -17.26 -2.56 -10.45
C GLY A 401 -15.87 -1.97 -10.69
N SER A 402 -14.93 -2.23 -9.78
CA SER A 402 -13.51 -1.91 -9.95
C SER A 402 -12.63 -2.69 -8.96
N LEU A 403 -11.39 -2.96 -9.35
CA LEU A 403 -10.41 -3.57 -8.44
C LEU A 403 -10.05 -2.66 -7.26
N HIS A 404 -10.08 -1.34 -7.44
CA HIS A 404 -9.81 -0.38 -6.37
C HIS A 404 -10.88 -0.43 -5.27
N LEU A 405 -12.15 -0.55 -5.65
CA LEU A 405 -13.23 -0.77 -4.69
C LEU A 405 -13.08 -2.10 -3.96
N VAL A 406 -12.70 -3.15 -4.70
CA VAL A 406 -12.42 -4.48 -4.12
C VAL A 406 -11.28 -4.42 -3.12
N ALA A 407 -10.20 -3.68 -3.39
CA ALA A 407 -9.11 -3.47 -2.44
C ALA A 407 -9.61 -2.87 -1.12
N GLN A 408 -10.40 -1.80 -1.18
CA GLN A 408 -10.98 -1.19 0.04
C GLN A 408 -11.94 -2.13 0.78
N ALA A 409 -12.69 -2.97 0.05
CA ALA A 409 -13.54 -3.98 0.69
C ALA A 409 -12.73 -5.08 1.38
N ARG A 410 -11.58 -5.48 0.81
CA ARG A 410 -10.65 -6.41 1.46
C ARG A 410 -10.10 -5.84 2.77
N GLU A 411 -9.77 -4.55 2.79
CA GLU A 411 -9.35 -3.83 3.99
C GLU A 411 -10.44 -3.81 5.06
N ALA A 412 -11.67 -3.44 4.67
CA ALA A 412 -12.83 -3.41 5.57
C ALA A 412 -13.12 -4.78 6.20
N LEU A 413 -12.92 -5.85 5.43
CA LEU A 413 -13.12 -7.23 5.88
C LEU A 413 -11.90 -7.83 6.59
N SER A 414 -10.82 -7.07 6.78
CA SER A 414 -9.57 -7.54 7.40
C SER A 414 -9.00 -8.79 6.73
N LEU A 415 -9.11 -8.89 5.40
CA LEU A 415 -8.54 -9.99 4.63
C LEU A 415 -7.00 -9.84 4.53
N PRO A 416 -6.24 -10.94 4.39
CA PRO A 416 -4.79 -10.88 4.25
C PRO A 416 -4.39 -10.01 3.05
N LEU A 417 -3.53 -9.03 3.25
CA LEU A 417 -3.15 -8.07 2.22
C LEU A 417 -1.71 -7.57 2.41
N GLU A 418 -1.09 -7.14 1.32
CA GLU A 418 0.26 -6.58 1.34
C GLU A 418 0.18 -5.06 1.57
N ARG A 419 0.91 -4.54 2.57
CA ARG A 419 0.89 -3.11 2.95
C ARG A 419 2.20 -2.43 2.63
N ASP A 420 2.12 -1.28 1.95
CA ASP A 420 3.18 -0.27 1.99
C ASP A 420 3.04 0.51 3.31
N GLY A 421 3.44 -0.08 4.44
CA GLY A 421 3.34 0.58 5.73
C GLY A 421 4.48 1.58 5.96
N PHE A 422 4.16 2.86 6.19
CA PHE A 422 5.11 3.86 6.73
C PHE A 422 5.73 3.38 8.05
N SER A 423 4.97 2.66 8.90
CA SER A 423 5.39 2.26 10.24
C SER A 423 6.51 1.22 10.27
N GLU A 424 6.65 0.34 9.28
CA GLU A 424 7.71 -0.68 9.34
C GLU A 424 9.09 -0.07 9.05
N ASP A 425 9.18 0.81 8.06
CA ASP A 425 10.44 1.40 7.61
C ASP A 425 10.87 2.56 8.52
N VAL A 426 9.90 3.35 9.01
CA VAL A 426 10.10 4.36 10.08
C VAL A 426 10.74 3.73 11.32
N LEU A 427 10.37 2.50 11.64
CA LEU A 427 10.88 1.78 12.81
C LEU A 427 12.22 1.05 12.53
N GLN A 428 12.52 0.68 11.29
CA GLN A 428 13.79 0.04 10.95
C GLN A 428 14.94 1.03 10.75
N GLU A 429 14.67 2.26 10.33
CA GLU A 429 15.71 3.25 10.02
C GLU A 429 16.67 3.50 11.22
N SER A 430 16.13 3.58 12.43
CA SER A 430 16.92 3.72 13.66
C SER A 430 17.88 2.53 13.86
N LEU A 431 17.45 1.31 13.53
CA LEU A 431 18.27 0.10 13.64
C LEU A 431 19.38 0.09 12.58
N ILE A 432 19.10 0.58 11.37
CA ILE A 432 20.11 0.68 10.30
C ILE A 432 21.21 1.68 10.69
N CYS A 433 20.86 2.86 11.18
CA CYS A 433 21.85 3.82 11.67
C CYS A 433 22.68 3.23 12.82
N LEU A 434 22.06 2.43 13.70
CA LEU A 434 22.75 1.73 14.78
C LEU A 434 23.72 0.66 14.26
N GLU A 435 23.35 -0.14 13.26
CA GLU A 435 24.23 -1.13 12.61
C GLU A 435 25.46 -0.47 12.01
N ILE A 436 25.28 0.61 11.25
CA ILE A 436 26.39 1.37 10.66
C ILE A 436 27.31 1.92 11.77
N ALA A 437 26.74 2.48 12.84
CA ALA A 437 27.51 2.95 13.99
C ALA A 437 28.26 1.80 14.69
N CYS A 438 27.67 0.61 14.79
CA CYS A 438 28.33 -0.57 15.33
C CYS A 438 29.54 -0.97 14.47
N ASP A 439 29.37 -1.02 13.15
CA ASP A 439 30.43 -1.33 12.20
C ASP A 439 31.59 -0.33 12.30
N ASN A 440 31.29 0.97 12.35
CA ASN A 440 32.27 2.04 12.50
C ASN A 440 33.06 1.94 13.82
N LEU A 441 32.41 1.45 14.89
CA LEU A 441 33.01 1.25 16.21
C LEU A 441 33.69 -0.12 16.39
N GLY A 442 33.54 -1.05 15.43
CA GLY A 442 33.99 -2.43 15.57
C GLY A 442 33.21 -3.24 16.63
N VAL A 443 31.95 -2.87 16.87
CA VAL A 443 31.04 -3.57 17.79
C VAL A 443 30.29 -4.62 17.00
N ALA A 444 30.39 -5.89 17.39
CA ALA A 444 29.65 -6.94 16.70
C ALA A 444 28.14 -6.82 16.98
N CYS A 445 27.33 -6.74 15.94
CA CYS A 445 25.88 -6.72 16.00
C CYS A 445 25.26 -7.75 15.05
N GLU A 446 24.11 -8.32 15.42
CA GLU A 446 23.35 -9.21 14.54
C GLU A 446 21.84 -9.03 14.73
N ARG A 447 21.07 -9.28 13.68
CA ARG A 447 19.60 -9.35 13.76
C ARG A 447 19.19 -10.72 14.31
N VAL A 448 18.39 -10.74 15.37
CA VAL A 448 18.02 -11.98 16.09
C VAL A 448 16.52 -12.30 16.05
N SER A 449 15.73 -11.53 15.32
CA SER A 449 14.31 -11.80 15.09
C SER A 449 14.02 -12.01 13.60
N ASP A 450 13.10 -12.92 13.30
CA ASP A 450 12.72 -13.29 11.91
C ASP A 450 12.21 -12.09 11.09
N ASN A 451 11.66 -11.08 11.77
CA ASN A 451 11.17 -9.83 11.19
C ASN A 451 12.22 -8.69 11.18
N GLY A 452 13.48 -8.97 11.55
CA GLY A 452 14.59 -8.01 11.55
C GLY A 452 14.50 -6.85 12.56
N ASN A 453 13.52 -6.86 13.46
CA ASN A 453 13.21 -5.75 14.38
C ASN A 453 13.99 -5.74 15.70
N VAL A 454 14.83 -6.74 15.94
CA VAL A 454 15.66 -6.84 17.14
C VAL A 454 17.12 -7.04 16.74
N LEU A 455 17.95 -6.09 17.14
CA LEU A 455 19.41 -6.19 17.06
C LEU A 455 19.97 -6.65 18.41
N ARG A 456 20.89 -7.60 18.35
CA ARG A 456 21.71 -8.03 19.48
C ARG A 456 23.13 -7.49 19.26
N LEU A 457 23.58 -6.64 20.18
CA LEU A 457 24.96 -6.16 20.23
C LEU A 457 25.76 -7.03 21.21
N HIS A 458 26.94 -7.46 20.79
CA HIS A 458 27.87 -8.25 21.58
C HIS A 458 28.82 -7.33 22.34
N GLN A 459 28.75 -7.40 23.67
CA GLN A 459 29.68 -6.74 24.59
C GLN A 459 30.31 -7.81 25.48
N GLU A 460 31.51 -7.54 26.02
CA GLU A 460 32.11 -8.38 27.06
C GLU A 460 31.15 -8.51 28.26
N GLY A 461 30.50 -9.67 28.39
CA GLY A 461 29.47 -9.92 29.40
C GLY A 461 28.13 -10.37 28.80
N ARG A 462 27.04 -9.63 29.09
CA ARG A 462 25.68 -9.96 28.65
C ARG A 462 25.35 -9.26 27.32
N PRO A 463 24.65 -9.93 26.40
CA PRO A 463 24.19 -9.30 25.16
C PRO A 463 23.18 -8.18 25.46
N VAL A 464 23.25 -7.11 24.67
CA VAL A 464 22.34 -5.97 24.76
C VAL A 464 21.41 -6.00 23.56
N TYR A 465 20.12 -5.78 23.80
CA TYR A 465 19.08 -5.86 22.78
C TYR A 465 18.54 -4.47 22.48
N PHE A 466 18.51 -4.16 21.19
CA PHE A 466 17.88 -2.97 20.64
C PHE A 466 16.68 -3.41 19.84
N MET A 467 15.51 -2.93 20.23
CA MET A 467 14.28 -3.13 19.48
C MET A 467 13.99 -1.86 18.68
N ARG A 468 13.29 -2.02 17.56
CA ARG A 468 12.87 -0.92 16.66
C ARG A 468 12.30 0.33 17.37
N ASN A 469 11.65 0.14 18.52
CA ASN A 469 11.01 1.20 19.31
C ASN A 469 11.38 1.15 20.80
N LYS A 470 12.45 0.44 21.17
CA LYS A 470 12.96 0.39 22.54
C LYS A 470 14.46 0.20 22.51
N HIS A 471 15.17 1.10 23.17
CA HIS A 471 16.62 1.02 23.31
C HIS A 471 17.03 1.06 24.79
N PRO A 472 18.21 0.51 25.12
CA PRO A 472 18.69 0.45 26.50
C PRO A 472 19.20 1.80 27.04
N PHE A 473 19.24 2.86 26.22
CA PHE A 473 19.71 4.18 26.67
C PHE A 473 18.79 4.84 27.71
N ASN A 474 17.54 4.40 27.82
CA ASN A 474 16.60 4.90 28.83
C ASN A 474 16.33 3.81 29.86
N ASP A 475 16.24 4.20 31.13
CA ASP A 475 15.61 3.36 32.15
C ASP A 475 14.15 3.07 31.77
N TYR A 476 13.67 1.85 32.06
CA TYR A 476 12.33 1.43 31.68
C TYR A 476 11.25 2.29 32.33
N VAL A 477 11.41 2.70 33.60
CA VAL A 477 10.42 3.51 34.31
C VAL A 477 10.40 4.92 33.74
N SER A 478 11.57 5.55 33.57
CA SER A 478 11.66 6.88 32.93
C SER A 478 11.07 6.89 31.53
N GLY A 479 11.38 5.87 30.72
CA GLY A 479 10.82 5.71 29.39
C GLY A 479 9.29 5.56 29.41
N ARG A 480 8.74 4.77 30.35
CA ARG A 480 7.28 4.61 30.49
C ARG A 480 6.57 5.88 30.96
N LEU A 481 7.17 6.62 31.89
CA LEU A 481 6.63 7.91 32.32
C LEU A 481 6.63 8.91 31.17
N ALA A 482 7.69 8.92 30.36
CA ALA A 482 7.78 9.74 29.16
C ALA A 482 6.81 9.31 28.04
N GLU A 483 6.24 8.09 28.05
CA GLU A 483 5.22 7.66 27.09
C GLU A 483 3.80 8.13 27.46
N ASP A 484 3.58 8.58 28.70
CA ASP A 484 2.28 9.01 29.19
C ASP A 484 2.11 10.53 29.08
N LYS A 485 1.24 10.96 28.16
CA LYS A 485 1.07 12.38 27.84
C LYS A 485 0.40 13.18 28.97
N ALA A 486 -0.43 12.56 29.80
CA ALA A 486 -1.01 13.21 30.97
C ALA A 486 0.08 13.51 32.01
N TYR A 487 0.95 12.53 32.32
CA TYR A 487 2.08 12.75 33.22
C TYR A 487 3.07 13.79 32.67
N GLN A 488 3.36 13.77 31.36
CA GLN A 488 4.18 14.82 30.74
C GLN A 488 3.60 16.21 31.00
N ASN A 489 2.29 16.37 30.76
CA ASN A 489 1.61 17.65 30.97
C ASN A 489 1.68 18.11 32.43
N GLU A 490 1.45 17.21 33.39
CA GLU A 490 1.55 17.50 34.82
C GLU A 490 2.98 17.94 35.22
N PHE A 491 3.98 17.10 34.96
CA PHE A 491 5.34 17.36 35.42
C PHE A 491 5.98 18.60 34.79
N PHE A 492 5.75 18.81 33.49
CA PHE A 492 6.31 19.97 32.79
C PHE A 492 5.61 21.27 33.21
N SER A 493 4.29 21.23 33.47
CA SER A 493 3.54 22.35 34.01
C SER A 493 4.06 22.77 35.39
N GLU A 494 4.24 21.80 36.31
CA GLU A 494 4.75 22.07 37.67
C GLU A 494 6.18 22.62 37.67
N SER A 495 6.98 22.23 36.68
CA SER A 495 8.37 22.66 36.53
C SER A 495 8.52 24.00 35.80
N GLY A 496 7.41 24.65 35.45
CA GLY A 496 7.40 25.95 34.78
C GLY A 496 7.77 25.91 33.30
N LEU A 497 7.78 24.71 32.68
CA LEU A 497 7.95 24.57 31.24
C LEU A 497 6.65 24.98 30.54
N ARG A 498 6.80 25.58 29.36
CA ARG A 498 5.66 26.08 28.60
C ARG A 498 5.04 24.94 27.80
N LEU A 499 3.77 24.70 28.07
CA LEU A 499 2.92 23.76 27.37
C LEU A 499 1.70 24.52 26.84
N PRO A 500 1.10 24.05 25.75
CA PRO A 500 -0.22 24.50 25.39
C PRO A 500 -1.19 24.16 26.54
N LEU A 501 -2.19 25.03 26.77
CA LEU A 501 -3.22 24.75 27.76
C LEU A 501 -3.87 23.40 27.44
N THR A 502 -3.92 22.49 28.40
CA THR A 502 -4.39 21.12 28.18
C THR A 502 -5.39 20.73 29.25
N LEU A 503 -6.50 20.15 28.82
CA LEU A 503 -7.51 19.51 29.66
C LEU A 503 -7.37 18.01 29.55
N GLU A 504 -7.19 17.36 30.70
CA GLU A 504 -7.29 15.91 30.81
C GLU A 504 -8.75 15.52 31.05
N ILE A 505 -9.27 14.67 30.19
CA ILE A 505 -10.68 14.27 30.18
C ILE A 505 -10.75 12.76 30.36
N PHE A 506 -11.35 12.35 31.47
CA PHE A 506 -11.74 10.96 31.65
C PHE A 506 -13.07 10.70 30.96
N ASN A 507 -13.20 9.53 30.31
CA ASN A 507 -14.35 9.11 29.53
C ASN A 507 -15.67 9.27 30.32
N PRO A 508 -16.52 10.25 29.97
CA PRO A 508 -17.79 10.47 30.67
C PRO A 508 -18.77 9.31 30.48
N LEU A 509 -18.63 8.54 29.39
CA LEU A 509 -19.44 7.38 29.04
C LEU A 509 -18.96 6.09 29.72
N ALA A 510 -17.88 6.14 30.51
CA ALA A 510 -17.38 4.97 31.22
C ALA A 510 -18.39 4.41 32.24
N ASP A 511 -18.32 3.09 32.43
CA ASP A 511 -19.14 2.34 33.39
C ASP A 511 -19.12 2.96 34.79
N ALA A 512 -20.22 2.80 35.54
CA ALA A 512 -20.42 3.39 36.87
C ALA A 512 -19.31 3.03 37.88
N ARG A 513 -18.56 1.94 37.69
CA ARG A 513 -17.39 1.62 38.53
C ARG A 513 -16.25 2.63 38.42
N PHE A 514 -16.20 3.42 37.35
CA PHE A 514 -15.19 4.46 37.12
C PHE A 514 -15.64 5.86 37.55
N GLU A 515 -16.81 6.00 38.20
CA GLU A 515 -17.41 7.31 38.51
C GLU A 515 -16.45 8.25 39.27
N ARG A 516 -15.64 7.71 40.19
CA ARG A 516 -14.66 8.48 40.98
C ARG A 516 -13.52 9.09 40.15
N TYR A 517 -13.32 8.62 38.92
CA TYR A 517 -12.25 9.06 38.03
C TYR A 517 -12.76 10.02 36.96
N LYS A 518 -14.08 10.14 36.78
CA LYS A 518 -14.69 11.03 35.79
C LYS A 518 -14.36 12.48 36.15
N THR A 519 -13.71 13.16 35.22
CA THR A 519 -13.42 14.60 35.32
C THR A 519 -14.67 15.43 34.98
N HIS A 520 -15.57 14.88 34.14
CA HIS A 520 -16.79 15.51 33.68
C HIS A 520 -17.95 14.50 33.71
N ALA A 521 -19.16 14.98 33.99
CA ALA A 521 -20.35 14.12 34.07
C ALA A 521 -20.87 13.73 32.67
N SER A 522 -20.63 14.56 31.65
CA SER A 522 -21.10 14.33 30.29
C SER A 522 -20.19 14.98 29.24
N ILE A 523 -20.29 14.55 27.98
CA ILE A 523 -19.60 15.19 26.85
C ILE A 523 -19.99 16.69 26.73
N PRO A 524 -21.27 17.09 26.85
CA PRO A 524 -21.64 18.51 26.89
C PRO A 524 -20.89 19.36 27.93
N ASP A 525 -20.60 18.79 29.11
CA ASP A 525 -19.83 19.48 30.16
C ASP A 525 -18.38 19.68 29.74
N VAL A 526 -17.77 18.67 29.08
CA VAL A 526 -16.44 18.78 28.48
C VAL A 526 -16.39 19.92 27.47
N LEU A 527 -17.38 19.98 26.56
CA LEU A 527 -17.42 21.02 25.52
C LEU A 527 -17.57 22.43 26.13
N ALA A 528 -18.30 22.57 27.23
CA ALA A 528 -18.44 23.84 27.93
C ALA A 528 -17.12 24.28 28.58
N ASP A 529 -16.39 23.37 29.23
CA ASP A 529 -15.09 23.68 29.86
C ASP A 529 -14.03 24.05 28.80
N VAL A 530 -14.06 23.37 27.63
CA VAL A 530 -13.20 23.73 26.49
C VAL A 530 -13.51 25.14 25.99
N GLU A 531 -14.77 25.51 25.79
CA GLU A 531 -15.14 26.85 25.32
C GLU A 531 -14.90 27.95 26.35
N GLU A 532 -14.92 27.64 27.65
CA GLU A 532 -14.58 28.58 28.70
C GLU A 532 -13.08 28.90 28.72
N ARG A 533 -12.23 27.91 28.38
CA ARG A 533 -10.77 27.99 28.58
C ARG A 533 -9.97 28.15 27.30
N MET A 534 -10.51 27.74 26.16
CA MET A 534 -9.79 27.62 24.89
C MET A 534 -10.60 28.18 23.74
N THR A 535 -9.91 28.50 22.65
CA THR A 535 -10.51 28.89 21.37
C THR A 535 -10.21 27.83 20.33
N TYR A 536 -11.17 27.55 19.46
CA TYR A 536 -10.94 26.67 18.32
C TYR A 536 -9.94 27.28 17.32
N PRO A 537 -9.15 26.45 16.62
CA PRO A 537 -9.16 24.98 16.70
C PRO A 537 -8.51 24.44 17.98
N VAL A 538 -8.88 23.22 18.38
CA VAL A 538 -8.26 22.48 19.49
C VAL A 538 -7.70 21.15 19.00
N VAL A 539 -6.68 20.64 19.69
CA VAL A 539 -6.03 19.37 19.38
C VAL A 539 -6.48 18.30 20.38
N VAL A 540 -7.10 17.23 19.89
CA VAL A 540 -7.50 16.08 20.70
C VAL A 540 -6.44 15.00 20.58
N LYS A 541 -5.88 14.54 21.70
CA LYS A 541 -4.82 13.51 21.76
C LYS A 541 -5.27 12.34 22.64
N ARG A 542 -5.01 11.10 22.20
CA ARG A 542 -5.09 9.94 23.09
C ARG A 542 -3.95 9.94 24.11
N ASN A 543 -4.21 9.47 25.32
CA ASN A 543 -3.20 9.44 26.39
C ASN A 543 -1.97 8.59 26.03
N HIS A 544 -2.21 7.41 25.47
CA HIS A 544 -1.18 6.51 24.96
C HIS A 544 -1.38 6.28 23.47
N ALA A 545 -0.47 6.81 22.65
CA ALA A 545 -0.42 6.47 21.23
C ALA A 545 1.00 6.64 20.70
N SER A 546 1.43 5.71 19.85
CA SER A 546 2.68 5.80 19.09
C SER A 546 2.40 6.40 17.72
N LEU A 547 3.16 7.43 17.32
CA LEU A 547 3.01 8.16 16.04
C LEU A 547 1.70 8.97 15.97
N SER A 548 1.47 9.71 14.87
CA SER A 548 0.29 10.60 14.67
C SER A 548 -1.08 9.91 14.76
N GLN A 549 -1.10 8.58 14.88
CA GLN A 549 -2.33 7.82 15.12
C GLN A 549 -2.93 8.25 16.47
N GLY A 550 -4.06 8.95 16.46
CA GLY A 550 -4.75 9.39 17.67
C GLY A 550 -4.50 10.84 18.09
N VAL A 551 -4.03 11.69 17.17
CA VAL A 551 -4.05 13.15 17.30
C VAL A 551 -5.02 13.74 16.26
N PHE A 552 -5.95 14.60 16.68
CA PHE A 552 -7.01 15.13 15.85
C PHE A 552 -7.12 16.66 16.01
N LEU A 553 -7.34 17.40 14.92
CA LEU A 553 -7.65 18.83 14.98
C LEU A 553 -9.15 19.03 14.84
N GLU A 554 -9.75 19.72 15.79
CA GLU A 554 -11.17 20.04 15.73
C GLU A 554 -11.36 21.55 15.66
N GLY A 555 -11.96 22.01 14.57
CA GLY A 555 -12.13 23.43 14.25
C GLY A 555 -13.42 24.05 14.80
N SER A 556 -14.32 23.26 15.38
CA SER A 556 -15.59 23.75 15.93
C SER A 556 -16.08 22.86 17.07
N ARG A 557 -17.09 23.36 17.80
CA ARG A 557 -17.81 22.63 18.84
C ARG A 557 -18.40 21.33 18.32
N GLU A 558 -19.04 21.36 17.15
CA GLU A 558 -19.66 20.20 16.54
C GLU A 558 -18.62 19.14 16.14
N GLY A 559 -17.46 19.57 15.62
CA GLY A 559 -16.34 18.68 15.33
C GLY A 559 -15.83 17.98 16.59
N LEU A 560 -15.62 18.75 17.66
CA LEU A 560 -15.17 18.20 18.95
C LEU A 560 -16.19 17.24 19.58
N ASP A 561 -17.49 17.56 19.55
CA ASP A 561 -18.54 16.64 20.04
C ASP A 561 -18.50 15.31 19.27
N GLY A 562 -18.47 15.37 17.93
CA GLY A 562 -18.37 14.19 17.08
C GLY A 562 -17.13 13.36 17.37
N ARG A 563 -15.98 14.02 17.55
CA ARG A 563 -14.71 13.36 17.88
C ARG A 563 -14.72 12.67 19.23
N LEU A 564 -15.22 13.34 20.27
CA LEU A 564 -15.28 12.78 21.61
C LEU A 564 -16.22 11.57 21.65
N ARG A 565 -17.36 11.61 20.95
CA ARG A 565 -18.27 10.45 20.82
C ARG A 565 -17.59 9.29 20.12
N ASP A 566 -17.01 9.52 18.94
CA ASP A 566 -16.30 8.51 18.18
C ASP A 566 -15.21 7.82 19.01
N LEU A 567 -14.38 8.60 19.69
CA LEU A 567 -13.29 8.08 20.50
C LEU A 567 -13.78 7.32 21.74
N PHE A 568 -14.80 7.81 22.44
CA PHE A 568 -15.28 7.18 23.67
C PHE A 568 -16.21 5.99 23.43
N GLU A 569 -17.04 6.01 22.38
CA GLU A 569 -17.97 4.92 22.03
C GLU A 569 -17.23 3.70 21.43
N ASN A 570 -16.15 3.93 20.68
CA ASN A 570 -15.34 2.87 20.07
C ASN A 570 -14.16 2.40 20.95
N SER A 571 -13.94 3.01 22.13
CA SER A 571 -12.86 2.62 23.03
C SER A 571 -13.19 1.32 23.77
N GLY A 572 -12.65 0.19 23.30
CA GLY A 572 -12.72 -1.07 24.03
C GLY A 572 -11.96 -0.99 25.36
N TYR A 573 -12.65 -0.66 26.46
CA TYR A 573 -12.26 -0.77 27.89
C TYR A 573 -10.89 -0.24 28.38
N PHE A 574 -9.93 0.15 27.54
CA PHE A 574 -8.54 0.42 27.95
C PHE A 574 -8.04 1.87 27.82
N ASP A 575 -8.63 2.70 26.94
CA ASP A 575 -8.22 4.11 26.75
C ASP A 575 -9.30 5.08 27.25
N ASN A 576 -9.41 5.24 28.59
CA ASN A 576 -10.42 6.13 29.19
C ASN A 576 -9.96 7.59 29.35
N ILE A 577 -8.72 7.92 29.01
CA ILE A 577 -8.18 9.28 29.18
C ILE A 577 -7.86 9.87 27.80
N LEU A 578 -8.38 11.07 27.55
CA LEU A 578 -8.05 11.91 26.40
C LEU A 578 -7.53 13.25 26.87
N LEU A 579 -6.71 13.88 26.06
CA LEU A 579 -6.23 15.24 26.28
C LEU A 579 -6.86 16.14 25.21
N VAL A 580 -7.52 17.21 25.61
CA VAL A 580 -7.91 18.30 24.71
C VAL A 580 -7.00 19.47 24.97
N GLN A 581 -6.25 19.88 23.96
CA GLN A 581 -5.17 20.82 24.06
C GLN A 581 -5.44 22.04 23.17
N ALA A 582 -5.16 23.25 23.66
CA ALA A 582 -5.25 24.48 22.89
C ALA A 582 -4.27 24.42 21.70
N PHE A 583 -4.74 24.83 20.53
CA PHE A 583 -3.87 24.92 19.36
C PHE A 583 -2.88 26.08 19.52
N VAL A 584 -1.60 25.80 19.24
CA VAL A 584 -0.54 26.82 19.21
C VAL A 584 -0.07 26.93 17.77
N SER A 585 -0.16 28.14 17.22
CA SER A 585 0.38 28.44 15.90
C SER A 585 1.84 28.86 15.99
N GLY A 586 2.67 28.39 15.06
CA GLY A 586 4.08 28.72 14.97
C GLY A 586 4.87 27.69 14.16
N SER A 587 6.18 27.90 14.03
CA SER A 587 7.07 26.92 13.39
C SER A 587 7.26 25.71 14.30
N GLU A 588 7.11 24.51 13.75
CA GLU A 588 7.30 23.26 14.49
C GLU A 588 8.72 22.72 14.32
N TYR A 589 9.33 22.29 15.42
CA TYR A 589 10.68 21.72 15.44
C TYR A 589 10.68 20.40 16.19
N ARG A 590 11.63 19.53 15.84
CA ARG A 590 12.03 18.41 16.69
C ARG A 590 13.45 18.63 17.19
N ILE A 591 13.63 18.48 18.50
CA ILE A 591 14.91 18.44 19.18
C ILE A 591 15.22 16.97 19.52
N VAL A 592 16.46 16.54 19.33
CA VAL A 592 16.98 15.23 19.71
C VAL A 592 18.03 15.44 20.78
N ALA A 593 17.93 14.72 21.90
CA ALA A 593 18.72 14.98 23.10
C ALA A 593 19.11 13.68 23.84
N SER A 594 20.10 13.81 24.72
CA SER A 594 20.59 12.77 25.62
C SER A 594 20.99 13.40 26.95
N GLY A 595 20.29 13.06 28.05
CA GLY A 595 20.41 13.80 29.29
C GLY A 595 20.10 15.29 29.09
N ASP A 596 20.99 16.18 29.53
CA ASP A 596 20.90 17.62 29.31
C ASP A 596 21.59 18.11 28.01
N GLU A 597 22.07 17.18 27.17
CA GLU A 597 22.78 17.49 25.94
C GLU A 597 21.83 17.56 24.74
N LEU A 598 21.83 18.70 24.04
CA LEU A 598 21.21 18.85 22.72
C LEU A 598 22.12 18.22 21.67
N LEU A 599 21.63 17.20 20.97
CA LEU A 599 22.39 16.45 19.95
C LEU A 599 22.12 16.94 18.54
N LEU A 600 20.84 17.18 18.22
CA LEU A 600 20.38 17.62 16.90
C LEU A 600 19.06 18.37 17.07
N ALA A 601 18.80 19.33 16.18
CA ALA A 601 17.48 19.92 16.04
C ALA A 601 17.16 20.15 14.56
N TYR A 602 15.89 19.99 14.20
CA TYR A 602 15.43 20.24 12.85
C TYR A 602 14.02 20.85 12.84
N GLU A 603 13.77 21.75 11.90
CA GLU A 603 12.45 22.31 11.60
C GLU A 603 11.64 21.30 10.78
N LYS A 604 10.34 21.22 11.07
CA LYS A 604 9.37 20.44 10.30
C LYS A 604 8.65 21.41 9.38
N VAL A 605 8.86 21.27 8.08
CA VAL A 605 8.33 22.17 7.06
C VAL A 605 7.41 21.39 6.13
N SER A 606 6.25 21.95 5.81
CA SER A 606 5.37 21.48 4.74
C SER A 606 4.51 22.63 4.24
N ASP A 607 3.89 22.47 3.08
CA ASP A 607 2.90 23.38 2.56
C ASP A 607 1.65 23.38 3.46
N PRO A 608 0.94 24.52 3.59
CA PRO A 608 -0.24 24.60 4.45
C PRO A 608 -1.35 23.63 3.97
N VAL A 609 -1.81 22.74 4.85
CA VAL A 609 -2.95 21.86 4.59
C VAL A 609 -4.25 22.53 5.03
N ASP A 610 -5.32 22.37 4.25
CA ASP A 610 -6.69 22.87 4.53
C ASP A 610 -7.40 22.16 5.71
N GLY A 611 -6.71 22.00 6.86
CA GLY A 611 -7.31 21.67 8.16
C GLY A 611 -7.97 20.28 8.29
N LYS A 612 -7.95 19.44 7.26
CA LYS A 612 -8.51 18.08 7.25
C LYS A 612 -7.42 17.07 6.87
N GLY A 613 -6.57 16.68 7.82
CA GLY A 613 -5.49 15.72 7.58
C GLY A 613 -4.52 15.54 8.76
N ASP A 614 -3.45 14.76 8.54
CA ASP A 614 -2.34 14.59 9.49
C ASP A 614 -1.62 15.93 9.69
N LEU A 615 -1.57 16.38 10.95
CA LEU A 615 -1.03 17.69 11.30
C LEU A 615 0.49 17.72 11.35
N ASN A 616 1.14 16.56 11.44
CA ASN A 616 2.59 16.54 11.47
C ASN A 616 3.11 16.89 10.06
N PRO A 617 3.84 18.00 9.89
CA PRO A 617 4.35 18.41 8.59
C PRO A 617 5.12 17.29 7.88
N LEU A 618 5.86 16.47 8.64
CA LEU A 618 6.68 15.39 8.10
C LEU A 618 5.88 14.19 7.56
N HIS A 619 4.59 14.11 7.87
CA HIS A 619 3.72 13.05 7.36
C HIS A 619 3.04 13.44 6.05
N GLN A 620 3.15 14.72 5.67
CA GLN A 620 2.62 15.24 4.42
C GLN A 620 3.53 14.84 3.25
N ALA A 621 2.98 14.80 2.04
CA ALA A 621 3.69 14.29 0.87
C ALA A 621 4.96 15.11 0.54
N ASP A 622 4.93 16.39 0.87
CA ASP A 622 5.97 17.41 0.69
C ASP A 622 6.71 17.76 1.99
N GLY A 623 6.40 17.07 3.10
CA GLY A 623 7.01 17.30 4.40
C GLY A 623 8.51 17.13 4.41
N GLN A 624 9.24 18.14 4.91
CA GLN A 624 10.70 18.21 4.97
C GLN A 624 11.19 18.42 6.41
N ALA A 625 12.31 17.77 6.72
CA ALA A 625 13.08 18.03 7.93
C ALA A 625 14.29 18.89 7.57
N ILE A 626 14.35 20.13 8.05
CA ILE A 626 15.45 21.06 7.76
C ILE A 626 16.32 21.21 9.01
N ARG A 627 17.60 20.87 8.92
CA ARG A 627 18.53 21.00 10.05
C ARG A 627 18.59 22.44 10.56
N VAL A 628 18.51 22.61 11.88
CA VAL A 628 18.66 23.93 12.51
C VAL A 628 20.15 24.22 12.74
N GLU A 629 20.64 25.29 12.12
CA GLU A 629 22.02 25.79 12.28
C GLU A 629 22.10 27.14 13.00
N ASP A 630 20.96 27.81 13.24
CA ASP A 630 20.93 29.10 13.94
C ASP A 630 21.33 28.95 15.41
N GLU A 631 22.49 29.49 15.77
CA GLU A 631 23.06 29.38 17.13
C GLU A 631 22.16 29.97 18.23
N LYS A 632 21.42 31.04 17.93
CA LYS A 632 20.51 31.65 18.93
C LYS A 632 19.31 30.74 19.17
N LEU A 633 18.81 30.12 18.11
CA LEU A 633 17.72 29.15 18.20
C LEU A 633 18.16 27.90 18.94
N LEU A 634 19.33 27.35 18.61
CA LEU A 634 19.93 26.20 19.31
C LEU A 634 20.17 26.50 20.81
N CYS A 635 20.63 27.71 21.15
CA CYS A 635 20.79 28.12 22.55
C CYS A 635 19.46 28.12 23.31
N LYS A 636 18.37 28.61 22.69
CA LYS A 636 17.02 28.54 23.29
C LYS A 636 16.52 27.10 23.41
N MET A 637 16.76 26.26 22.39
CA MET A 637 16.39 24.84 22.42
C MET A 637 17.16 24.09 23.51
N LYS A 638 18.42 24.44 23.77
CA LYS A 638 19.19 23.88 24.88
C LYS A 638 18.54 24.16 26.24
N THR A 639 18.03 25.36 26.47
CA THR A 639 17.27 25.65 27.71
C THR A 639 16.00 24.79 27.83
N VAL A 640 15.35 24.43 26.71
CA VAL A 640 14.22 23.48 26.73
C VAL A 640 14.71 22.08 27.13
N VAL A 641 15.84 21.63 26.59
CA VAL A 641 16.44 20.33 26.92
C VAL A 641 16.82 20.25 28.40
N GLU A 642 17.53 21.25 28.93
CA GLU A 642 17.90 21.34 30.36
C GLU A 642 16.66 21.31 31.26
N GLY A 643 15.59 21.99 30.84
CA GLY A 643 14.30 21.99 31.51
C GLY A 643 13.68 20.60 31.59
N VAL A 644 13.58 19.89 30.46
CA VAL A 644 13.04 18.51 30.41
C VAL A 644 13.91 17.54 31.22
N ALA A 645 15.24 17.64 31.11
CA ALA A 645 16.20 16.78 31.81
C ALA A 645 16.15 16.97 33.34
N SER A 646 15.73 18.14 33.83
CA SER A 646 15.54 18.38 35.27
C SER A 646 14.37 17.61 35.88
N VAL A 647 13.48 17.07 35.03
CA VAL A 647 12.23 16.41 35.41
C VAL A 647 12.25 14.92 35.07
N LEU A 648 12.70 14.58 33.86
CA LEU A 648 12.78 13.21 33.35
C LEU A 648 14.22 12.86 33.00
N ASP A 649 14.75 11.82 33.67
CA ASP A 649 16.08 11.27 33.40
C ASP A 649 16.01 10.31 32.20
N LEU A 650 16.27 10.86 31.00
CA LEU A 650 16.24 10.15 29.72
C LEU A 650 17.61 10.23 29.04
N GLY A 651 18.20 9.09 28.72
CA GLY A 651 19.49 9.00 28.04
C GLY A 651 19.42 9.14 26.51
N PHE A 652 18.26 8.95 25.87
CA PHE A 652 18.07 9.31 24.46
C PHE A 652 16.59 9.53 24.15
N TYR A 653 16.25 10.72 23.62
CA TYR A 653 14.85 11.11 23.43
C TYR A 653 14.71 12.25 22.40
N ALA A 654 13.48 12.50 21.97
CA ALA A 654 13.10 13.66 21.17
C ALA A 654 12.07 14.53 21.89
N ILE A 655 12.09 15.83 21.60
CA ILE A 655 11.11 16.81 22.05
C ILE A 655 10.51 17.47 20.82
N ASP A 656 9.20 17.38 20.67
CA ASP A 656 8.47 18.14 19.65
C ASP A 656 8.02 19.47 20.26
N VAL A 657 8.38 20.57 19.59
CA VAL A 657 8.13 21.93 20.09
C VAL A 657 7.56 22.83 19.00
N ILE A 658 6.74 23.81 19.39
CA ILE A 658 6.32 24.92 18.53
C ILE A 658 6.97 26.20 19.02
N LEU A 659 7.60 26.95 18.12
CA LEU A 659 8.05 28.31 18.37
C LEU A 659 6.94 29.30 18.04
N ALA A 660 6.29 29.83 19.07
CA ALA A 660 5.36 30.96 18.96
C ALA A 660 6.02 32.27 19.40
N ASP A 661 5.34 33.40 19.23
CA ASP A 661 5.84 34.74 19.59
C ASP A 661 6.31 34.84 21.06
N SER A 662 5.63 34.12 21.96
CA SER A 662 5.96 34.12 23.38
C SER A 662 7.15 33.20 23.71
N GLY A 663 7.51 32.25 22.84
CA GLY A 663 8.64 31.32 22.97
C GLY A 663 8.26 29.87 22.62
N PHE A 664 9.10 28.91 23.02
CA PHE A 664 8.84 27.49 22.77
C PHE A 664 7.72 26.94 23.65
N TYR A 665 6.83 26.17 23.03
CA TYR A 665 5.84 25.32 23.66
C TYR A 665 6.20 23.86 23.40
N ILE A 666 6.29 23.05 24.45
CA ILE A 666 6.52 21.61 24.34
C ILE A 666 5.19 20.94 23.97
N LEU A 667 5.17 20.20 22.86
CA LEU A 667 3.99 19.46 22.40
C LEU A 667 3.96 18.04 22.96
N GLU A 668 5.11 17.37 22.93
CA GLU A 668 5.33 16.03 23.47
C GLU A 668 6.83 15.73 23.57
N VAL A 669 7.17 14.81 24.46
CA VAL A 669 8.46 14.13 24.54
C VAL A 669 8.28 12.68 24.12
N ASN A 670 9.20 12.18 23.30
CA ASN A 670 9.23 10.80 22.85
C ASN A 670 10.54 10.12 23.30
N PRO A 671 10.47 9.10 24.18
CA PRO A 671 11.66 8.40 24.66
C PRO A 671 12.27 7.44 23.62
N ASN A 672 11.70 7.35 22.42
CA ASN A 672 12.23 6.56 21.31
C ASN A 672 12.23 7.44 20.05
N PRO A 673 13.26 8.29 19.88
CA PRO A 673 13.29 9.28 18.81
C PRO A 673 13.39 8.58 17.46
N ILE A 674 12.39 8.82 16.61
CA ILE A 674 12.37 8.24 15.27
C ILE A 674 13.12 9.17 14.32
N CYS A 675 14.19 8.64 13.70
CA CYS A 675 15.08 9.39 12.83
C CYS A 675 14.66 9.41 11.35
N TYR A 676 13.69 8.58 10.96
CA TYR A 676 13.31 8.38 9.55
C TYR A 676 13.06 9.67 8.78
N PHE A 677 12.22 10.56 9.30
CA PHE A 677 11.89 11.80 8.60
C PHE A 677 13.08 12.75 8.45
N TYR A 678 14.03 12.71 9.38
CA TYR A 678 15.26 13.49 9.24
C TYR A 678 16.17 12.87 8.18
N ASN A 679 16.41 11.56 8.29
CA ASN A 679 17.30 10.82 7.41
C ASN A 679 16.84 10.84 5.96
N SER A 680 15.52 10.81 5.74
CA SER A 680 14.94 10.91 4.40
C SER A 680 15.25 12.24 3.70
N HIS A 681 15.63 13.28 4.43
CA HIS A 681 15.96 14.60 3.88
C HIS A 681 17.46 14.91 3.94
N ASN A 682 18.10 14.62 5.06
CA ASN A 682 19.48 15.03 5.33
C ASN A 682 20.50 13.88 5.25
N GLY A 683 20.03 12.65 5.01
CA GLY A 683 20.88 11.45 5.06
C GLY A 683 21.07 10.93 6.49
N ARG A 684 21.79 9.81 6.62
CA ARG A 684 21.91 9.06 7.89
C ARG A 684 23.05 9.53 8.79
N ASP A 685 23.97 10.35 8.27
CA ASP A 685 25.27 10.63 8.90
C ASP A 685 25.15 11.19 10.32
N ASP A 686 24.25 12.17 10.54
CA ASP A 686 24.07 12.77 11.87
C ASP A 686 23.58 11.74 12.89
N PHE A 687 22.61 10.89 12.53
CA PHE A 687 22.11 9.87 13.43
C PHE A 687 23.10 8.73 13.65
N VAL A 688 23.91 8.37 12.65
CA VAL A 688 25.03 7.44 12.82
C VAL A 688 26.02 8.02 13.85
N LEU A 689 26.43 9.28 13.73
CA LEU A 689 27.34 9.93 14.69
C LEU A 689 26.73 10.02 16.09
N ILE A 690 25.42 10.29 16.20
CA ILE A 690 24.70 10.27 17.47
C ILE A 690 24.76 8.88 18.10
N TYR A 691 24.42 7.82 17.35
CA TYR A 691 24.50 6.45 17.85
C TYR A 691 25.92 6.04 18.24
N GLU A 692 26.94 6.45 17.48
CA GLU A 692 28.33 6.21 17.87
C GLU A 692 28.66 6.85 19.23
N GLY A 693 28.27 8.11 19.43
CA GLY A 693 28.44 8.82 20.69
C GLY A 693 27.73 8.15 21.86
N LEU A 694 26.45 7.78 21.65
CA LEU A 694 25.64 7.08 22.65
C LEU A 694 26.22 5.70 23.00
N LEU A 695 26.65 4.91 22.02
CA LEU A 695 27.26 3.60 22.24
C LEU A 695 28.58 3.72 23.02
N ARG A 696 29.42 4.72 22.70
CA ARG A 696 30.66 4.97 23.46
C ARG A 696 30.37 5.27 24.93
N LYS A 697 29.42 6.17 25.22
CA LYS A 697 29.00 6.51 26.59
C LYS A 697 28.42 5.26 27.29
N PHE A 698 27.45 4.61 26.66
CA PHE A 698 26.77 3.43 27.18
C PHE A 698 27.74 2.28 27.52
N PHE A 699 28.72 2.01 26.65
CA PHE A 699 29.72 0.97 26.91
C PHE A 699 30.82 1.40 27.89
N GLN A 700 31.08 2.69 28.07
CA GLN A 700 31.98 3.20 29.11
C GLN A 700 31.33 3.05 30.49
N ASP A 701 30.08 3.48 30.64
CA ASP A 701 29.33 3.41 31.90
C ASP A 701 29.14 1.95 32.36
N ALA A 702 28.93 1.03 31.41
CA ALA A 702 28.83 -0.40 31.66
C ALA A 702 30.14 -1.00 32.22
N ARG A 703 31.30 -0.50 31.79
CA ARG A 703 32.62 -0.94 32.31
C ARG A 703 32.95 -0.35 33.67
N GLN A 704 32.46 0.85 33.98
CA GLN A 704 32.71 1.52 35.25
C GLN A 704 31.73 1.08 36.36
N GLY A 705 30.74 0.23 36.04
CA GLY A 705 29.69 -0.17 36.97
C GLY A 705 28.72 0.96 37.31
N GLU A 706 28.73 2.03 36.52
CA GLU A 706 27.89 3.22 36.69
C GLU A 706 26.53 3.10 36.01
N VAL A 707 26.28 2.02 35.25
CA VAL A 707 24.91 1.61 34.86
C VAL A 707 24.16 1.22 36.13
N ARG A 708 23.69 2.24 36.84
CA ARG A 708 22.75 2.14 37.93
C ARG A 708 21.41 1.75 37.31
N LEU A 709 21.22 0.45 37.10
CA LEU A 709 19.89 -0.13 37.28
C LEU A 709 19.53 0.08 38.75
N LYS A 710 19.08 1.31 39.10
CA LYS A 710 18.44 1.61 40.37
C LYS A 710 17.09 0.88 40.36
N PHE A 711 17.12 -0.43 40.59
CA PHE A 711 15.96 -1.07 41.20
C PHE A 711 15.79 -0.39 42.55
N GLY A 712 14.80 0.50 42.64
CA GLY A 712 14.43 1.13 43.88
C GLY A 712 14.23 0.04 44.92
N ASN A 713 15.07 0.03 45.95
CA ASN A 713 14.77 -0.67 47.19
C ASN A 713 13.47 -0.11 47.73
N LYS A 714 12.37 -0.87 47.60
CA LYS A 714 11.32 -1.02 48.60
C LYS A 714 10.46 -2.23 48.21
N GLN A 715 10.17 -3.03 49.25
CA GLN A 715 9.35 -4.24 49.26
C GLN A 715 8.02 -4.11 48.53
#